data_AF-A0A553I2W8-F1
#
_entry.id   AF-A0A553I2W8-F1
#
_cell.length_a   1.000
_cell.length_b   1.000
_cell.length_c   1.000
_cell.angle_alpha   90.00
_cell.angle_beta   90.00
_cell.angle_gamma   90.00
#
_symmetry.space_group_name_H-M   'P 1'
#
loop_
_entity.id
_entity.type
_entity.pdbx_description
1 polymer ?
#
loop_
_entity_poly.entity_id
_entity_poly.type
_entity_poly.pdbx_seq_one_letter_code
_entity_poly.pdbx_strand_id
1 'polypeptide(L)'
;MAATYELIYYGGVPGRGENIRLALEEAGASYTDTATLPFEKSREAVGAVLEGIQGNPPYFAPPTFRHGDLIISQTSNILMYLGPKLGLAGSDENDKYRVNALALTALDGLCNEVHDCHHPIVVELYWEDQKEESHRRSKEWIKHRLPKHLGYWEKVLKSTEGPWLLGDKFTYADLVVFQCLDGTLFAFPKAMKQAKESGKYDRVFQLWEAVKARPNIAAYLSSDRRQKYDWGIYRYYPENDVVADSVQQLAQLPPIFSGLHLDLNRRAEDHETVAFAYFCTRVCGVVTFLVKKPAMIVAQRYANFDDADKINFSTVNQNFGSTDRVSPQESPKLRLKDSDPSFTVGNNRQLAQNSSPCGLTMATEKEPATETMSSRLRWHSSSLLNRIFHFQNGPQDTKAVSREWQPTGSLHRVVNERKTFSHVSVSDKNTSLLQPTDSTAISRPIGTLEWFFKRLGDKATAANREHAAFFTVLQVRFPTQVANAEDYISKAWEVVGRRFPAIRAEISPPDQADPHNRARFAVRPFDIHSFRNTFSTHPGCPNVDELFANSSPIRSTATCYWLPSPGQIVLRTAHWRADGFGQILLTDVFMSTLASIVQKGLEAPLDDSLTRQPMDAPITPGLEDLIRKYVKDPPADPADADILMDTLVNGRHSIAIPTRPGSEGAVATKSSRAGIRMNAESTAELTRACREQGVSVTSALNAAIIRATARYPQAPEADAYVIFAPVDLRGPLIAAGAQECTQPTGTYVSGLPLRIEGVAKHLENGESVPGKSFDTLAEELSAFYSQDLLNYRRPGDTSGKTVSLLQLADPYLEKMTDFFATFPAPGCPYPKTPVISSLGKMDGLVKREYPSGEDEDASSSSSKLHVTDFWVGIENSTPMITFHPWSWADELTLSAAWNESFYSKEIVFDALEKIMEELGEGLKMDEVSYRVVTSCHDTSGQV
;
A
#
# COMPACT_ATOMS: atom_id res chain seq x y z
N MET A 1 -50.16 20.05 29.75
CA MET A 1 -49.47 18.76 29.96
C MET A 1 -47.98 19.00 29.74
N ALA A 2 -47.09 18.23 30.38
CA ALA A 2 -45.68 18.26 29.98
C ALA A 2 -45.56 17.76 28.53
N ALA A 3 -44.62 18.30 27.76
CA ALA A 3 -44.39 17.86 26.39
C ALA A 3 -43.91 16.39 26.40
N THR A 4 -44.41 15.60 25.45
CA THR A 4 -44.08 14.15 25.38
C THR A 4 -42.64 13.92 24.95
N TYR A 5 -42.10 14.83 24.15
CA TYR A 5 -40.78 14.74 23.55
C TYR A 5 -39.96 16.00 23.85
N GLU A 6 -38.65 15.86 24.02
CA GLU A 6 -37.73 16.99 24.21
C GLU A 6 -36.53 16.83 23.27
N LEU A 7 -36.32 17.83 22.40
CA LEU A 7 -35.16 17.95 21.53
C LEU A 7 -34.14 18.92 22.14
N ILE A 8 -32.91 18.46 22.34
CA ILE A 8 -31.82 19.23 22.90
C ILE A 8 -30.77 19.46 21.81
N TYR A 9 -30.76 20.68 21.27
CA TYR A 9 -29.91 21.13 20.18
C TYR A 9 -29.61 22.64 20.29
N TYR A 10 -28.59 23.09 19.57
CA TYR A 10 -28.26 24.52 19.46
C TYR A 10 -29.39 25.31 18.75
N GLY A 11 -29.64 26.53 19.21
CA GLY A 11 -30.50 27.50 18.53
C GLY A 11 -29.78 28.32 17.45
N GLY A 12 -30.53 29.14 16.73
CA GLY A 12 -30.03 30.08 15.72
C GLY A 12 -29.92 29.52 14.31
N VAL A 13 -29.74 28.20 14.14
CA VAL A 13 -29.67 27.52 12.84
C VAL A 13 -30.42 26.18 12.85
N PRO A 14 -30.89 25.68 11.69
CA PRO A 14 -31.55 24.37 11.60
C PRO A 14 -30.65 23.21 12.09
N GLY A 15 -29.43 23.15 11.54
CA GLY A 15 -28.43 22.13 11.82
C GLY A 15 -28.94 20.69 11.69
N ARG A 16 -28.33 19.78 12.47
CA ARG A 16 -28.65 18.34 12.46
C ARG A 16 -29.99 18.02 13.12
N GLY A 17 -30.48 18.91 14.00
CA GLY A 17 -31.76 18.77 14.71
C GLY A 17 -32.99 18.96 13.82
N GLU A 18 -32.87 19.66 12.69
CA GLU A 18 -34.02 20.03 11.86
C GLU A 18 -34.82 18.84 11.32
N ASN A 19 -34.15 17.77 10.93
CA ASN A 19 -34.81 16.56 10.45
C ASN A 19 -35.75 15.96 11.51
N ILE A 20 -35.38 16.09 12.80
CA ILE A 20 -36.18 15.62 13.94
C ILE A 20 -37.39 16.55 14.14
N ARG A 21 -37.20 17.87 14.03
CA ARG A 21 -38.30 18.85 14.07
C ARG A 21 -39.33 18.55 13.01
N LEU A 22 -38.92 18.41 11.75
CA LEU A 22 -39.81 18.13 10.63
C LEU A 22 -40.62 16.84 10.84
N ALA A 23 -40.03 15.79 11.42
CA ALA A 23 -40.76 14.56 11.76
C ALA A 23 -41.81 14.77 12.87
N LEU A 24 -41.47 15.53 13.91
CA LEU A 24 -42.40 15.86 15.01
C LEU A 24 -43.54 16.78 14.54
N GLU A 25 -43.21 17.77 13.71
CA GLU A 25 -44.17 18.73 13.12
C GLU A 25 -45.14 18.05 12.16
N GLU A 26 -44.65 17.22 11.23
CA GLU A 26 -45.49 16.43 10.33
C GLU A 26 -46.50 15.58 11.11
N ALA A 27 -46.06 14.94 12.19
CA ALA A 27 -46.91 14.12 13.04
C ALA A 27 -47.81 14.91 14.01
N GLY A 28 -47.70 16.26 14.06
CA GLY A 28 -48.41 17.10 15.03
C GLY A 28 -48.05 16.80 16.49
N ALA A 29 -46.86 16.25 16.74
CA ALA A 29 -46.43 15.79 18.05
C ALA A 29 -46.08 16.95 18.99
N SER A 30 -46.48 16.86 20.27
CA SER A 30 -46.10 17.86 21.26
C SER A 30 -44.67 17.65 21.75
N TYR A 31 -43.80 18.64 21.51
CA TYR A 31 -42.40 18.61 21.92
C TYR A 31 -41.88 19.96 22.46
N THR A 32 -40.85 19.91 23.30
CA THR A 32 -40.00 21.05 23.65
C THR A 32 -38.70 21.03 22.85
N ASP A 33 -38.11 22.20 22.62
CA ASP A 33 -36.89 22.36 21.83
C ASP A 33 -36.01 23.45 22.44
N THR A 34 -34.77 23.12 22.78
CA THR A 34 -33.81 24.11 23.33
C THR A 34 -33.41 25.16 22.31
N ALA A 35 -33.66 24.95 21.01
CA ALA A 35 -33.45 25.98 19.98
C ALA A 35 -34.45 27.16 20.05
N THR A 36 -35.51 27.06 20.86
CA THR A 36 -36.38 28.21 21.17
C THR A 36 -35.81 29.12 22.27
N LEU A 37 -34.70 28.71 22.92
CA LEU A 37 -33.98 29.50 23.90
C LEU A 37 -32.95 30.43 23.22
N PRO A 38 -32.53 31.53 23.88
CA PRO A 38 -31.35 32.30 23.46
C PRO A 38 -30.13 31.39 23.28
N PHE A 39 -29.28 31.68 22.28
CA PHE A 39 -28.19 30.79 21.86
C PHE A 39 -27.34 30.25 23.02
N GLU A 40 -26.85 31.12 23.90
CA GLU A 40 -26.04 30.70 25.07
C GLU A 40 -26.78 29.73 26.01
N LYS A 41 -28.10 29.89 26.20
CA LYS A 41 -28.90 28.95 27.01
C LYS A 41 -29.13 27.62 26.29
N SER A 42 -29.26 27.64 24.96
CA SER A 42 -29.31 26.40 24.17
C SER A 42 -27.97 25.66 24.22
N ARG A 43 -26.85 26.38 24.24
CA ARG A 43 -25.49 25.86 24.37
C ARG A 43 -25.23 25.28 25.76
N GLU A 44 -25.64 25.99 26.81
CA GLU A 44 -25.61 25.52 28.20
C GLU A 44 -26.40 24.21 28.37
N ALA A 45 -27.63 24.14 27.84
CA ALA A 45 -28.44 22.94 27.89
C ALA A 45 -27.82 21.75 27.14
N VAL A 46 -27.19 21.97 25.98
CA VAL A 46 -26.42 20.94 25.26
C VAL A 46 -25.20 20.49 26.07
N GLY A 47 -24.40 21.43 26.60
CA GLY A 47 -23.24 21.13 27.43
C GLY A 47 -23.60 20.29 28.65
N ALA A 48 -24.67 20.65 29.36
CA ALA A 48 -25.17 19.91 30.51
C ALA A 48 -25.55 18.45 30.20
N VAL A 49 -26.00 18.13 28.97
CA VAL A 49 -26.28 16.74 28.57
C VAL A 49 -24.99 15.97 28.23
N LEU A 50 -24.02 16.62 27.59
CA LEU A 50 -22.75 15.98 27.20
C LEU A 50 -21.81 15.78 28.40
N GLU A 51 -21.81 16.71 29.36
CA GLU A 51 -20.98 16.67 30.57
C GLU A 51 -21.67 15.99 31.76
N GLY A 52 -22.96 16.27 31.96
CA GLY A 52 -23.67 16.01 33.22
C GLY A 52 -24.62 14.81 33.23
N ILE A 53 -24.85 14.15 32.09
CA ILE A 53 -25.72 12.96 32.01
C ILE A 53 -24.97 11.81 31.36
N GLN A 54 -24.36 10.94 32.19
CA GLN A 54 -23.76 9.69 31.71
C GLN A 54 -24.84 8.74 31.16
N GLY A 55 -24.88 8.63 29.83
CA GLY A 55 -25.48 7.49 29.13
C GLY A 55 -24.52 6.29 29.08
N ASN A 56 -25.05 5.12 28.72
CA ASN A 56 -24.22 3.97 28.33
C ASN A 56 -24.64 3.50 26.92
N PRO A 57 -23.84 3.77 25.87
CA PRO A 57 -22.60 4.56 25.88
C PRO A 57 -22.86 6.07 26.13
N PRO A 58 -21.83 6.86 26.51
CA PRO A 58 -21.96 8.30 26.70
C PRO A 58 -22.29 9.03 25.39
N TYR A 59 -22.98 10.16 25.49
CA TYR A 59 -23.40 10.96 24.33
C TYR A 59 -22.25 11.83 23.83
N PHE A 60 -21.83 11.63 22.58
CA PHE A 60 -20.66 12.33 22.01
C PHE A 60 -20.97 13.73 21.47
N ALA A 61 -22.12 13.91 20.82
CA ALA A 61 -22.48 15.15 20.13
C ALA A 61 -24.01 15.32 20.02
N PRO A 62 -24.52 16.56 19.91
CA PRO A 62 -25.93 16.83 19.69
C PRO A 62 -26.33 16.60 18.20
N PRO A 63 -27.62 16.37 17.88
CA PRO A 63 -28.77 16.42 18.78
C PRO A 63 -28.84 15.25 19.75
N THR A 64 -29.35 15.55 20.94
CA THR A 64 -29.86 14.56 21.88
C THR A 64 -31.36 14.74 22.03
N PHE A 65 -32.06 13.65 22.33
CA PHE A 65 -33.51 13.57 22.33
C PHE A 65 -33.98 12.75 23.52
N ARG A 66 -34.91 13.32 24.31
CA ARG A 66 -35.48 12.66 25.49
C ARG A 66 -36.95 12.30 25.26
N HIS A 67 -37.31 11.09 25.67
CA HIS A 67 -38.68 10.62 25.77
C HIS A 67 -38.84 9.77 27.04
N GLY A 68 -39.42 10.35 28.08
CA GLY A 68 -39.40 9.78 29.43
C GLY A 68 -37.96 9.66 29.95
N ASP A 69 -37.61 8.49 30.48
CA ASP A 69 -36.26 8.20 30.99
C ASP A 69 -35.23 7.91 29.89
N LEU A 70 -35.67 7.66 28.65
CA LEU A 70 -34.76 7.41 27.52
C LEU A 70 -34.20 8.72 26.99
N ILE A 71 -32.88 8.82 26.95
CA ILE A 71 -32.14 9.82 26.17
C ILE A 71 -31.34 9.08 25.10
N ILE A 72 -31.42 9.55 23.86
CA ILE A 72 -30.63 9.04 22.72
C ILE A 72 -30.05 10.21 21.92
N SER A 73 -28.96 9.95 21.20
CA SER A 73 -28.30 10.93 20.33
C SER A 73 -28.25 10.46 18.87
N GLN A 74 -27.65 11.27 18.00
CA GLN A 74 -27.55 11.11 16.55
C GLN A 74 -28.88 11.18 15.78
N THR A 75 -28.95 12.07 14.79
CA THR A 75 -30.17 12.33 13.98
C THR A 75 -30.80 11.08 13.39
N SER A 76 -30.01 10.18 12.79
CA SER A 76 -30.52 8.94 12.18
C SER A 76 -31.11 7.96 13.21
N ASN A 77 -30.43 7.77 14.34
CA ASN A 77 -30.89 6.92 15.44
C ASN A 77 -32.17 7.47 16.08
N ILE A 78 -32.24 8.79 16.32
CA ILE A 78 -33.44 9.47 16.83
C ILE A 78 -34.62 9.31 15.86
N LEU A 79 -34.39 9.49 14.55
CA LEU A 79 -35.44 9.30 13.53
C LEU A 79 -35.88 7.84 13.40
N MET A 80 -34.97 6.88 13.50
CA MET A 80 -35.30 5.45 13.50
C MET A 80 -36.15 5.05 14.72
N TYR A 81 -35.90 5.66 15.89
CA TYR A 81 -36.71 5.49 17.09
C TYR A 81 -38.09 6.17 16.99
N LEU A 82 -38.14 7.38 16.42
CA LEU A 82 -39.37 8.16 16.28
C LEU A 82 -40.28 7.66 15.18
N GLY A 83 -39.74 7.23 14.03
CA GLY A 83 -40.50 6.84 12.85
C GLY A 83 -41.69 5.92 13.16
N PRO A 84 -41.50 4.77 13.84
CA PRO A 84 -42.60 3.88 14.20
C PRO A 84 -43.62 4.49 15.18
N LYS A 85 -43.19 5.41 16.05
CA LYS A 85 -44.07 6.08 17.05
C LYS A 85 -44.92 7.19 16.44
N LEU A 86 -44.42 7.80 15.36
CA LEU A 86 -45.07 8.87 14.63
C LEU A 86 -45.83 8.37 13.39
N GLY A 87 -45.80 7.06 13.09
CA GLY A 87 -46.41 6.48 11.89
C GLY A 87 -45.65 6.75 10.58
N LEU A 88 -44.37 7.14 10.68
CA LEU A 88 -43.53 7.61 9.57
C LEU A 88 -42.44 6.60 9.12
N ALA A 89 -42.52 5.33 9.54
CA ALA A 89 -41.52 4.29 9.24
C ALA A 89 -41.94 3.25 8.19
N GLY A 90 -42.98 3.54 7.39
CA GLY A 90 -43.65 2.55 6.53
C GLY A 90 -44.67 1.71 7.31
N SER A 91 -45.07 0.56 6.75
CA SER A 91 -46.08 -0.32 7.39
C SER A 91 -45.60 -1.74 7.61
N ASP A 92 -44.61 -2.19 6.83
CA ASP A 92 -44.07 -3.54 6.94
C ASP A 92 -42.97 -3.55 8.01
N GLU A 93 -42.78 -4.68 8.70
CA GLU A 93 -41.81 -4.79 9.80
C GLU A 93 -40.37 -4.40 9.39
N ASN A 94 -40.03 -4.63 8.13
CA ASN A 94 -38.73 -4.32 7.54
C ASN A 94 -38.62 -2.89 6.98
N ASP A 95 -39.72 -2.16 6.81
CA ASP A 95 -39.70 -0.81 6.24
C ASP A 95 -38.89 0.15 7.12
N LYS A 96 -38.97 0.00 8.45
CA LYS A 96 -38.17 0.79 9.40
C LYS A 96 -36.67 0.78 9.11
N TYR A 97 -36.13 -0.33 8.58
CA TYR A 97 -34.72 -0.43 8.19
C TYR A 97 -34.46 0.16 6.79
N ARG A 98 -35.40 -0.01 5.84
CA ARG A 98 -35.33 0.57 4.49
C ARG A 98 -35.39 2.10 4.53
N VAL A 99 -36.36 2.65 5.25
CA VAL A 99 -36.53 4.09 5.49
C VAL A 99 -35.28 4.66 6.19
N ASN A 100 -34.71 3.94 7.16
CA ASN A 100 -33.48 4.38 7.80
C ASN A 100 -32.27 4.38 6.86
N ALA A 101 -32.13 3.38 5.98
CA ALA A 101 -31.05 3.34 4.98
C ALA A 101 -31.15 4.51 3.98
N LEU A 102 -32.37 4.88 3.57
CA LEU A 102 -32.61 6.08 2.74
C LEU A 102 -32.25 7.35 3.51
N ALA A 103 -32.71 7.52 4.75
CA ALA A 103 -32.37 8.67 5.58
C ALA A 103 -30.85 8.81 5.82
N LEU A 104 -30.15 7.72 6.09
CA LEU A 104 -28.68 7.69 6.20
C LEU A 104 -28.00 8.13 4.91
N THR A 105 -28.42 7.59 3.76
CA THR A 105 -27.86 7.96 2.44
C THR A 105 -28.01 9.45 2.14
N ALA A 106 -29.13 10.07 2.55
CA ALA A 106 -29.36 11.51 2.43
C ALA A 106 -28.47 12.33 3.38
N LEU A 107 -28.36 11.90 4.64
CA LEU A 107 -27.52 12.55 5.65
C LEU A 107 -26.03 12.48 5.28
N ASP A 108 -25.56 11.40 4.68
CA ASP A 108 -24.18 11.31 4.20
C ASP A 108 -23.96 12.22 2.98
N GLY A 109 -24.75 12.03 1.93
CA GLY A 109 -24.49 12.62 0.63
C GLY A 109 -24.85 14.10 0.47
N LEU A 110 -25.92 14.53 1.14
CA LEU A 110 -26.52 15.86 0.97
C LEU A 110 -26.52 16.70 2.25
N CYS A 111 -25.99 16.17 3.37
CA CYS A 111 -25.81 16.92 4.62
C CYS A 111 -24.33 16.91 5.07
N ASN A 112 -23.69 15.74 5.19
CA ASN A 112 -22.28 15.64 5.58
C ASN A 112 -21.36 16.17 4.47
N GLU A 113 -21.44 15.63 3.25
CA GLU A 113 -20.56 16.10 2.17
C GLU A 113 -20.75 17.59 1.81
N VAL A 114 -21.95 18.15 2.04
CA VAL A 114 -22.25 19.59 1.87
C VAL A 114 -21.64 20.44 2.98
N HIS A 115 -21.58 19.92 4.21
CA HIS A 115 -20.84 20.55 5.30
C HIS A 115 -19.33 20.56 5.00
N ASP A 116 -18.78 19.45 4.54
CA ASP A 116 -17.36 19.33 4.15
C ASP A 116 -16.98 20.28 3.02
N CYS A 117 -17.92 20.80 2.23
CA CYS A 117 -17.64 21.83 1.23
C CYS A 117 -17.14 23.15 1.84
N HIS A 118 -17.49 23.48 3.09
CA HIS A 118 -16.96 24.64 3.80
C HIS A 118 -16.05 24.29 4.98
N HIS A 119 -15.98 23.02 5.37
CA HIS A 119 -14.99 22.46 6.29
C HIS A 119 -14.21 21.26 5.68
N PRO A 120 -13.49 21.44 4.55
CA PRO A 120 -12.84 20.36 3.79
C PRO A 120 -11.59 19.75 4.42
N ILE A 121 -10.89 20.46 5.31
CA ILE A 121 -9.70 19.99 6.01
C ILE A 121 -10.12 19.43 7.38
N VAL A 122 -10.80 20.28 8.16
CA VAL A 122 -11.25 19.95 9.53
C VAL A 122 -12.39 20.89 9.93
N VAL A 123 -13.22 20.46 10.89
CA VAL A 123 -14.47 21.16 11.27
C VAL A 123 -14.25 22.31 12.26
N GLU A 124 -13.08 22.35 12.90
CA GLU A 124 -12.65 23.35 13.88
C GLU A 124 -12.10 24.63 13.23
N LEU A 125 -11.59 24.56 12.00
CA LEU A 125 -11.10 25.73 11.24
C LEU A 125 -12.28 26.50 10.64
N TYR A 126 -12.24 27.84 10.67
CA TYR A 126 -13.25 28.66 9.99
C TYR A 126 -13.12 28.52 8.46
N TRP A 127 -14.15 28.91 7.71
CA TRP A 127 -14.12 28.81 6.24
C TRP A 127 -13.00 29.67 5.66
N GLU A 128 -12.78 30.84 6.26
CA GLU A 128 -11.73 31.80 5.96
C GLU A 128 -10.33 31.18 5.99
N ASP A 129 -10.09 30.20 6.89
CA ASP A 129 -8.80 29.54 7.10
C ASP A 129 -8.54 28.37 6.12
N GLN A 130 -9.56 27.93 5.38
CA GLN A 130 -9.51 26.78 4.45
C GLN A 130 -10.24 27.08 3.13
N LYS A 131 -10.18 28.35 2.69
CA LYS A 131 -10.99 28.89 1.59
C LYS A 131 -10.66 28.28 0.23
N GLU A 132 -9.38 28.03 -0.07
CA GLU A 132 -8.96 27.45 -1.35
C GLU A 132 -9.39 25.97 -1.46
N GLU A 133 -9.22 25.20 -0.39
CA GLU A 133 -9.71 23.84 -0.26
C GLU A 133 -11.23 23.81 -0.32
N SER A 134 -11.92 24.79 0.28
CA SER A 134 -13.38 24.87 0.33
C SER A 134 -13.94 25.09 -1.07
N HIS A 135 -13.37 26.03 -1.81
CA HIS A 135 -13.70 26.24 -3.22
C HIS A 135 -13.42 24.99 -4.06
N ARG A 136 -12.25 24.34 -3.88
CA ARG A 136 -11.90 23.10 -4.61
C ARG A 136 -12.85 21.95 -4.28
N ARG A 137 -13.17 21.72 -3.01
CA ARG A 137 -14.09 20.68 -2.54
C ARG A 137 -15.50 20.93 -3.04
N SER A 138 -15.98 22.17 -2.98
CA SER A 138 -17.27 22.59 -3.53
C SER A 138 -17.36 22.32 -5.03
N LYS A 139 -16.34 22.72 -5.80
CA LYS A 139 -16.28 22.49 -7.25
C LYS A 139 -16.33 21.00 -7.60
N GLU A 140 -15.52 20.16 -6.96
CA GLU A 140 -15.54 18.71 -7.25
C GLU A 140 -16.82 18.02 -6.71
N TRP A 141 -17.41 18.52 -5.61
CA TRP A 141 -18.70 18.03 -5.12
C TRP A 141 -19.84 18.38 -6.08
N ILE A 142 -19.96 19.64 -6.52
CA ILE A 142 -20.95 20.08 -7.52
C ILE A 142 -20.79 19.29 -8.83
N LYS A 143 -19.55 19.07 -9.27
CA LYS A 143 -19.27 18.39 -10.55
C LYS A 143 -19.53 16.89 -10.52
N HIS A 144 -19.21 16.19 -9.42
CA HIS A 144 -19.21 14.71 -9.40
C HIS A 144 -20.14 14.07 -8.36
N ARG A 145 -20.41 14.75 -7.23
CA ARG A 145 -21.20 14.19 -6.12
C ARG A 145 -22.67 14.61 -6.21
N LEU A 146 -22.95 15.88 -6.46
CA LEU A 146 -24.32 16.38 -6.62
C LEU A 146 -25.10 15.63 -7.72
N PRO A 147 -24.56 15.43 -8.95
CA PRO A 147 -25.24 14.65 -10.00
C PRO A 147 -25.46 13.19 -9.59
N LYS A 148 -24.52 12.59 -8.84
CA LYS A 148 -24.62 11.21 -8.36
C LYS A 148 -25.72 11.04 -7.34
N HIS A 149 -25.84 11.97 -6.38
CA HIS A 149 -26.89 11.94 -5.36
C HIS A 149 -28.26 12.26 -5.95
N LEU A 150 -28.40 13.32 -6.76
CA LEU A 150 -29.66 13.61 -7.44
C LEU A 150 -30.10 12.47 -8.38
N GLY A 151 -29.16 11.88 -9.12
CA GLY A 151 -29.44 10.71 -9.98
C GLY A 151 -29.83 9.45 -9.19
N TYR A 152 -29.32 9.28 -7.97
CA TYR A 152 -29.75 8.20 -7.07
C TYR A 152 -31.19 8.42 -6.58
N TRP A 153 -31.53 9.61 -6.10
CA TRP A 153 -32.90 9.93 -5.66
C TRP A 153 -33.92 9.83 -6.79
N GLU A 154 -33.56 10.31 -7.98
CA GLU A 154 -34.37 10.16 -9.20
C GLU A 154 -34.59 8.68 -9.55
N LYS A 155 -33.60 7.81 -9.34
CA LYS A 155 -33.74 6.36 -9.53
C LYS A 155 -34.65 5.72 -8.48
N VAL A 156 -34.52 6.10 -7.21
CA VAL A 156 -35.40 5.62 -6.13
C VAL A 156 -36.86 5.98 -6.44
N LEU A 157 -37.13 7.26 -6.75
CA LEU A 157 -38.46 7.76 -7.13
C LEU A 157 -38.98 7.23 -8.48
N LYS A 158 -38.17 6.49 -9.25
CA LYS A 158 -38.59 5.75 -10.45
C LYS A 158 -38.81 4.25 -10.20
N SER A 159 -38.32 3.72 -9.08
CA SER A 159 -38.39 2.30 -8.75
C SER A 159 -39.71 1.85 -8.12
N THR A 160 -40.54 2.81 -7.72
CA THR A 160 -41.85 2.62 -7.09
C THR A 160 -42.92 3.46 -7.79
N GLU A 161 -44.18 3.04 -7.71
CA GLU A 161 -45.31 3.88 -8.10
C GLU A 161 -45.73 4.76 -6.92
N GLY A 162 -45.90 6.06 -7.17
CA GLY A 162 -46.24 7.06 -6.17
C GLY A 162 -45.22 8.22 -6.11
N PRO A 163 -45.51 9.27 -5.32
CA PRO A 163 -44.67 10.47 -5.24
C PRO A 163 -43.57 10.41 -4.16
N TRP A 164 -43.53 9.36 -3.36
CA TRP A 164 -42.64 9.23 -2.18
C TRP A 164 -41.54 8.18 -2.40
N LEU A 165 -40.49 8.22 -1.58
CA LEU A 165 -39.33 7.33 -1.68
C LEU A 165 -39.70 5.84 -1.46
N LEU A 166 -40.78 5.58 -0.72
CA LEU A 166 -41.36 4.24 -0.53
C LEU A 166 -42.65 4.06 -1.36
N GLY A 167 -42.80 4.79 -2.48
CA GLY A 167 -43.94 4.71 -3.38
C GLY A 167 -45.13 5.56 -2.94
N ASP A 168 -46.20 4.90 -2.50
CA ASP A 168 -47.44 5.53 -2.03
C ASP A 168 -47.38 5.94 -0.54
N LYS A 169 -46.45 5.35 0.24
CA LYS A 169 -46.26 5.63 1.67
C LYS A 169 -45.30 6.80 1.91
N PHE A 170 -45.79 7.83 2.59
CA PHE A 170 -44.99 8.94 3.11
C PHE A 170 -44.21 8.52 4.36
N THR A 171 -42.94 8.88 4.48
CA THR A 171 -42.05 8.46 5.57
C THR A 171 -41.12 9.58 6.05
N TYR A 172 -40.41 9.34 7.15
CA TYR A 172 -39.39 10.31 7.61
C TYR A 172 -38.20 10.44 6.65
N ALA A 173 -37.97 9.47 5.75
CA ALA A 173 -36.93 9.61 4.73
C ALA A 173 -37.26 10.72 3.73
N ASP A 174 -38.54 10.89 3.39
CA ASP A 174 -39.01 11.96 2.50
C ASP A 174 -38.74 13.34 3.12
N LEU A 175 -38.96 13.48 4.43
CA LEU A 175 -38.64 14.68 5.21
C LEU A 175 -37.13 14.96 5.27
N VAL A 176 -36.30 13.94 5.45
CA VAL A 176 -34.83 14.07 5.46
C VAL A 176 -34.31 14.48 4.09
N VAL A 177 -34.77 13.85 3.02
CA VAL A 177 -34.38 14.22 1.64
C VAL A 177 -34.84 15.64 1.32
N PHE A 178 -36.07 16.02 1.69
CA PHE A 178 -36.54 17.40 1.58
C PHE A 178 -35.62 18.40 2.30
N GLN A 179 -35.28 18.16 3.57
CA GLN A 179 -34.43 19.07 4.35
C GLN A 179 -33.00 19.16 3.79
N CYS A 180 -32.45 18.06 3.29
CA CYS A 180 -31.12 18.08 2.68
C CYS A 180 -31.13 18.81 1.32
N LEU A 181 -32.18 18.65 0.51
CA LEU A 181 -32.37 19.39 -0.74
C LEU A 181 -32.61 20.88 -0.50
N ASP A 182 -33.45 21.25 0.48
CA ASP A 182 -33.74 22.64 0.87
C ASP A 182 -32.48 23.36 1.37
N GLY A 183 -31.66 22.67 2.17
CA GLY A 183 -30.36 23.18 2.59
C GLY A 183 -29.35 23.29 1.43
N THR A 184 -29.31 22.29 0.53
CA THR A 184 -28.44 22.34 -0.65
C THR A 184 -28.84 23.47 -1.62
N LEU A 185 -30.15 23.74 -1.76
CA LEU A 185 -30.69 24.88 -2.52
C LEU A 185 -30.26 26.23 -1.94
N PHE A 186 -30.08 26.32 -0.62
CA PHE A 186 -29.50 27.51 0.03
C PHE A 186 -27.98 27.60 -0.17
N ALA A 187 -27.24 26.48 0.01
CA ALA A 187 -25.77 26.48 -0.06
C ALA A 187 -25.22 26.65 -1.49
N PHE A 188 -25.90 26.10 -2.51
CA PHE A 188 -25.48 26.08 -3.91
C PHE A 188 -26.62 26.44 -4.88
N PRO A 189 -27.19 27.66 -4.81
CA PRO A 189 -28.38 28.05 -5.57
C PRO A 189 -28.17 28.01 -7.09
N LYS A 190 -26.99 28.36 -7.63
CA LYS A 190 -26.72 28.27 -9.07
C LYS A 190 -26.61 26.82 -9.52
N ALA A 191 -25.87 25.98 -8.78
CA ALA A 191 -25.73 24.56 -9.11
C ALA A 191 -27.08 23.82 -9.05
N MET A 192 -27.87 24.08 -8.02
CA MET A 192 -29.21 23.47 -7.88
C MET A 192 -30.20 24.00 -8.92
N LYS A 193 -30.10 25.28 -9.32
CA LYS A 193 -30.86 25.82 -10.45
C LYS A 193 -30.48 25.12 -11.76
N GLN A 194 -29.19 24.99 -12.08
CA GLN A 194 -28.74 24.27 -13.28
C GLN A 194 -29.20 22.81 -13.27
N ALA A 195 -29.19 22.16 -12.10
CA ALA A 195 -29.71 20.81 -11.93
C ALA A 195 -31.23 20.72 -12.21
N LYS A 196 -32.04 21.67 -11.72
CA LYS A 196 -33.48 21.75 -11.98
C LYS A 196 -33.78 22.03 -13.45
N GLU A 197 -33.08 22.97 -14.07
CA GLU A 197 -33.23 23.33 -15.49
C GLU A 197 -32.76 22.22 -16.44
N SER A 198 -31.96 21.27 -15.98
CA SER A 198 -31.49 20.14 -16.80
C SER A 198 -32.57 19.10 -17.14
N GLY A 199 -33.71 19.09 -16.46
CA GLY A 199 -34.78 18.08 -16.62
C GLY A 199 -34.42 16.66 -16.16
N LYS A 200 -33.22 16.43 -15.63
CA LYS A 200 -32.71 15.07 -15.31
C LYS A 200 -33.21 14.54 -13.97
N TYR A 201 -33.70 15.42 -13.09
CA TYR A 201 -34.00 15.12 -11.69
C TYR A 201 -35.41 15.61 -11.28
N ASP A 202 -36.34 15.64 -12.24
CA ASP A 202 -37.66 16.24 -12.08
C ASP A 202 -38.44 15.64 -10.91
N ARG A 203 -38.33 14.33 -10.66
CA ARG A 203 -39.02 13.69 -9.53
C ARG A 203 -38.42 14.12 -8.20
N VAL A 204 -37.10 14.34 -8.14
CA VAL A 204 -36.42 14.85 -6.93
C VAL A 204 -36.91 16.24 -6.57
N PHE A 205 -37.09 17.12 -7.56
CA PHE A 205 -37.66 18.45 -7.32
C PHE A 205 -39.17 18.39 -7.05
N GLN A 206 -39.93 17.49 -7.68
CA GLN A 206 -41.35 17.26 -7.36
C GLN A 206 -41.53 16.76 -5.92
N LEU A 207 -40.68 15.85 -5.43
CA LEU A 207 -40.65 15.42 -4.03
C LEU A 207 -40.42 16.64 -3.11
N TRP A 208 -39.45 17.49 -3.42
CA TRP A 208 -39.17 18.69 -2.62
C TRP A 208 -40.38 19.64 -2.54
N GLU A 209 -41.02 19.97 -3.68
CA GLU A 209 -42.25 20.80 -3.68
C GLU A 209 -43.41 20.10 -2.94
N ALA A 210 -43.57 18.79 -3.12
CA ALA A 210 -44.67 18.01 -2.52
C ALA A 210 -44.55 17.88 -1.00
N VAL A 211 -43.35 17.66 -0.47
CA VAL A 211 -43.08 17.67 0.98
C VAL A 211 -43.32 19.07 1.56
N LYS A 212 -42.82 20.11 0.88
CA LYS A 212 -42.97 21.51 1.28
C LYS A 212 -44.44 21.97 1.34
N ALA A 213 -45.28 21.43 0.46
CA ALA A 213 -46.70 21.74 0.37
C ALA A 213 -47.58 20.97 1.38
N ARG A 214 -47.03 20.02 2.17
CA ARG A 214 -47.81 19.31 3.19
C ARG A 214 -48.30 20.29 4.27
N PRO A 215 -49.56 20.24 4.74
CA PRO A 215 -50.12 21.28 5.60
C PRO A 215 -49.31 21.58 6.86
N ASN A 216 -48.85 20.53 7.57
CA ASN A 216 -48.08 20.68 8.81
C ASN A 216 -46.67 21.23 8.55
N ILE A 217 -46.00 20.74 7.50
CA ILE A 217 -44.68 21.26 7.07
C ILE A 217 -44.77 22.71 6.59
N ALA A 218 -45.76 23.05 5.75
CA ALA A 218 -45.98 24.41 5.29
C ALA A 218 -46.24 25.38 6.46
N ALA A 219 -47.08 24.97 7.42
CA ALA A 219 -47.33 25.74 8.64
C ALA A 219 -46.03 25.93 9.46
N TYR A 220 -45.27 24.86 9.70
CA TYR A 220 -44.00 24.93 10.42
C TYR A 220 -42.98 25.86 9.73
N LEU A 221 -42.77 25.69 8.42
CA LEU A 221 -41.84 26.49 7.61
C LEU A 221 -42.21 27.98 7.58
N SER A 222 -43.49 28.31 7.76
CA SER A 222 -43.97 29.69 7.86
C SER A 222 -43.88 30.31 9.27
N SER A 223 -43.56 29.50 10.29
CA SER A 223 -43.57 29.91 11.70
C SER A 223 -42.19 30.37 12.19
N ASP A 224 -42.16 31.21 13.22
CA ASP A 224 -40.92 31.66 13.89
C ASP A 224 -40.10 30.53 14.53
N ARG A 225 -40.66 29.30 14.61
CA ARG A 225 -39.95 28.11 15.10
C ARG A 225 -38.99 27.53 14.06
N ARG A 226 -39.21 27.81 12.76
CA ARG A 226 -38.31 27.42 11.68
C ARG A 226 -37.06 28.32 11.72
N GLN A 227 -35.94 27.73 12.09
CA GLN A 227 -34.65 28.42 12.10
C GLN A 227 -34.24 28.78 10.65
N LYS A 228 -33.53 29.90 10.47
CA LYS A 228 -33.04 30.34 9.15
C LYS A 228 -31.68 29.72 8.87
N TYR A 229 -31.39 29.40 7.60
CA TYR A 229 -30.02 29.06 7.21
C TYR A 229 -29.11 30.27 7.33
N ASP A 230 -27.93 30.05 7.89
CA ASP A 230 -26.89 31.05 8.13
C ASP A 230 -25.56 30.29 8.39
N TRP A 231 -24.89 30.47 9.54
CA TRP A 231 -23.64 29.79 9.94
C TRP A 231 -23.74 28.27 10.20
N GLY A 232 -24.82 27.61 9.78
CA GLY A 232 -25.09 26.20 10.02
C GLY A 232 -24.40 25.23 9.05
N ILE A 233 -25.00 24.06 8.84
CA ILE A 233 -24.57 23.02 7.88
C ILE A 233 -24.60 23.51 6.43
N TYR A 234 -25.57 24.36 6.13
CA TYR A 234 -25.82 24.86 4.80
C TYR A 234 -25.46 26.34 4.81
N ARG A 235 -24.28 26.67 4.27
CA ARG A 235 -23.77 28.04 4.16
C ARG A 235 -23.64 28.43 2.70
N TYR A 236 -24.11 29.62 2.34
CA TYR A 236 -23.93 30.16 1.00
C TYR A 236 -22.65 30.98 0.92
N TYR A 237 -21.64 30.43 0.25
CA TYR A 237 -20.44 31.17 -0.15
C TYR A 237 -20.50 31.38 -1.67
N PRO A 238 -20.69 32.62 -2.18
CA PRO A 238 -20.90 32.88 -3.61
C PRO A 238 -19.79 32.39 -4.54
N GLU A 239 -18.57 32.30 -3.99
CA GLU A 239 -17.34 31.82 -4.65
C GLU A 239 -17.34 30.29 -4.81
N ASN A 240 -17.99 29.55 -3.90
CA ASN A 240 -18.05 28.09 -3.92
C ASN A 240 -19.12 27.53 -4.87
N ASP A 241 -20.17 28.30 -5.13
CA ASP A 241 -21.29 27.94 -6.00
C ASP A 241 -20.94 28.18 -7.48
N VAL A 242 -20.15 27.25 -8.04
CA VAL A 242 -19.62 27.30 -9.41
C VAL A 242 -20.30 26.26 -10.31
N VAL A 243 -20.84 26.73 -11.43
CA VAL A 243 -21.43 25.90 -12.51
C VAL A 243 -20.54 25.86 -13.73
N ALA A 244 -20.64 24.79 -14.53
CA ALA A 244 -19.77 24.51 -15.66
C ALA A 244 -20.05 25.38 -16.91
N ASP A 245 -19.96 26.70 -16.76
CA ASP A 245 -19.90 27.72 -17.83
C ASP A 245 -18.97 28.89 -17.47
N SER A 246 -18.60 29.08 -16.19
CA SER A 246 -17.71 30.17 -15.74
C SER A 246 -16.23 30.01 -16.13
N VAL A 247 -15.87 28.94 -16.86
CA VAL A 247 -14.50 28.75 -17.39
C VAL A 247 -14.11 29.84 -18.40
N GLN A 248 -15.07 30.54 -18.99
CA GLN A 248 -14.82 31.68 -19.89
C GLN A 248 -14.39 32.98 -19.17
N GLN A 249 -14.45 33.06 -17.84
CA GLN A 249 -14.05 34.29 -17.11
C GLN A 249 -12.52 34.46 -16.93
N LEU A 250 -11.71 33.48 -17.29
CA LEU A 250 -10.24 33.65 -17.38
C LEU A 250 -9.78 34.44 -18.63
N ALA A 251 -10.71 34.88 -19.48
CA ALA A 251 -10.45 35.66 -20.70
C ALA A 251 -10.53 37.19 -20.53
N GLN A 252 -10.60 37.73 -19.30
CA GLN A 252 -10.68 39.17 -19.03
C GLN A 252 -9.46 39.75 -18.28
N LEU A 253 -8.26 39.45 -18.77
CA LEU A 253 -7.10 40.32 -18.56
C LEU A 253 -6.98 41.30 -19.74
N PRO A 254 -6.52 42.56 -19.51
CA PRO A 254 -6.59 43.60 -20.53
C PRO A 254 -5.65 43.33 -21.72
N PRO A 255 -6.00 43.79 -22.93
CA PRO A 255 -5.25 43.47 -24.13
C PRO A 255 -3.95 44.25 -24.23
N ILE A 256 -2.83 43.53 -24.32
CA ILE A 256 -1.57 44.08 -24.83
C ILE A 256 -1.16 43.21 -26.02
N PHE A 257 -0.91 43.85 -27.16
CA PHE A 257 -0.67 43.27 -28.49
C PHE A 257 -1.90 42.72 -29.24
N SER A 258 -2.75 43.66 -29.66
CA SER A 258 -3.51 43.53 -30.91
C SER A 258 -2.56 43.45 -32.13
N GLY A 259 -2.78 42.52 -33.06
CA GLY A 259 -2.24 42.68 -34.42
C GLY A 259 -1.79 41.44 -35.20
N LEU A 260 -2.69 40.49 -35.49
CA LEU A 260 -3.00 40.07 -36.87
C LEU A 260 -4.22 39.14 -36.89
N HIS A 261 -5.27 39.52 -37.63
CA HIS A 261 -6.35 38.61 -38.03
C HIS A 261 -6.02 38.03 -39.40
N LEU A 262 -6.20 36.73 -39.58
CA LEU A 262 -6.35 36.08 -40.88
C LEU A 262 -7.29 34.88 -40.72
N ASP A 263 -8.22 34.75 -41.66
CA ASP A 263 -9.38 33.85 -41.57
C ASP A 263 -9.01 32.37 -41.44
N LEU A 264 -9.63 31.69 -40.47
CA LEU A 264 -9.74 30.23 -40.44
C LEU A 264 -11.21 29.84 -40.28
N ASN A 265 -11.94 29.91 -41.40
CA ASN A 265 -13.29 29.37 -41.52
C ASN A 265 -13.42 28.58 -42.83
N ARG A 266 -12.66 27.48 -42.96
CA ARG A 266 -12.87 26.46 -44.00
C ARG A 266 -12.27 25.09 -43.67
N ARG A 267 -13.17 24.15 -43.42
CA ARG A 267 -13.07 22.67 -43.50
C ARG A 267 -12.13 21.97 -42.51
N ALA A 268 -12.68 20.89 -41.95
CA ALA A 268 -11.98 19.91 -41.15
C ALA A 268 -11.08 19.03 -42.03
N GLU A 269 -9.95 18.58 -41.47
CA GLU A 269 -9.45 17.20 -41.42
C GLU A 269 -8.00 17.25 -40.93
N ASP A 270 -7.80 17.02 -39.62
CA ASP A 270 -6.62 16.41 -38.97
C ASP A 270 -6.62 16.74 -37.46
N HIS A 271 -6.59 15.69 -36.62
CA HIS A 271 -6.77 15.84 -35.17
C HIS A 271 -5.45 15.86 -34.35
N GLU A 272 -4.29 15.69 -34.98
CA GLU A 272 -3.00 15.56 -34.27
C GLU A 272 -2.22 16.88 -34.14
N THR A 273 -2.36 17.82 -35.09
CA THR A 273 -1.52 19.03 -35.13
C THR A 273 -1.84 20.05 -34.02
N VAL A 274 -3.05 20.04 -33.47
CA VAL A 274 -3.46 20.96 -32.39
C VAL A 274 -2.91 20.54 -31.02
N ALA A 275 -2.67 19.24 -30.81
CA ALA A 275 -2.13 18.73 -29.55
C ALA A 275 -0.65 19.11 -29.35
N PHE A 276 0.13 19.12 -30.43
CA PHE A 276 1.57 19.43 -30.39
C PHE A 276 1.85 20.89 -29.98
N ALA A 277 1.05 21.84 -30.50
CA ALA A 277 1.20 23.26 -30.20
C ALA A 277 0.90 23.61 -28.72
N TYR A 278 0.03 22.85 -28.05
CA TYR A 278 -0.26 23.02 -26.62
C TYR A 278 0.82 22.40 -25.71
N PHE A 279 1.58 21.43 -26.21
CA PHE A 279 2.62 20.73 -25.45
C PHE A 279 3.89 21.58 -25.31
N CYS A 280 4.37 22.19 -26.41
CA CYS A 280 5.62 22.95 -26.41
C CYS A 280 5.62 24.19 -25.50
N THR A 281 4.46 24.80 -25.21
CA THR A 281 4.37 26.03 -24.40
C THR A 281 4.39 25.78 -22.88
N ARG A 282 4.32 24.52 -22.42
CA ARG A 282 4.33 24.17 -20.98
C ARG A 282 5.60 23.50 -20.47
N VAL A 283 6.53 23.10 -21.35
CA VAL A 283 7.71 22.30 -20.97
C VAL A 283 8.98 23.14 -20.77
N CYS A 284 9.10 24.33 -21.37
CA CYS A 284 10.24 25.23 -21.17
C CYS A 284 9.84 26.50 -20.41
N GLY A 285 9.99 26.46 -19.07
CA GLY A 285 9.51 27.49 -18.14
C GLY A 285 10.56 28.12 -17.23
N VAL A 286 11.85 28.10 -17.59
CA VAL A 286 12.89 28.89 -16.90
C VAL A 286 13.79 29.57 -17.93
N VAL A 287 13.83 30.91 -17.89
CA VAL A 287 15.03 31.78 -17.93
C VAL A 287 14.56 33.21 -18.17
N THR A 288 14.83 34.09 -17.21
CA THR A 288 14.95 35.54 -17.45
C THR A 288 16.25 36.01 -16.82
N PHE A 289 17.29 36.17 -17.65
CA PHE A 289 18.20 37.33 -17.70
C PHE A 289 19.49 36.96 -18.45
N LEU A 290 19.64 37.47 -19.67
CA LEU A 290 20.83 38.20 -20.14
C LEU A 290 20.61 38.67 -21.59
N VAL A 291 20.39 39.97 -21.76
CA VAL A 291 20.23 40.61 -23.07
C VAL A 291 21.58 41.12 -23.56
N LYS A 292 22.03 40.70 -24.76
CA LYS A 292 22.87 41.49 -25.70
C LYS A 292 23.04 40.82 -27.08
N LYS A 293 22.21 41.26 -28.05
CA LYS A 293 22.52 41.68 -29.46
C LYS A 293 23.75 41.10 -30.24
N PRO A 294 23.72 41.02 -31.59
CA PRO A 294 22.77 40.30 -32.46
C PRO A 294 23.41 39.66 -33.75
N ALA A 295 22.58 38.98 -34.55
CA ALA A 295 22.59 38.93 -36.04
C ALA A 295 23.49 37.95 -36.87
N MET A 296 22.80 37.33 -37.84
CA MET A 296 23.15 37.18 -39.28
C MET A 296 23.78 35.86 -39.82
N ILE A 297 23.35 35.51 -41.05
CA ILE A 297 24.01 34.72 -42.14
C ILE A 297 23.53 33.28 -42.45
N VAL A 298 22.84 33.15 -43.61
CA VAL A 298 22.76 32.02 -44.60
C VAL A 298 22.05 30.71 -44.17
N ALA A 299 21.05 30.11 -44.85
CA ALA A 299 20.51 30.08 -46.25
C ALA A 299 21.07 28.98 -47.19
N GLN A 300 20.18 28.41 -48.02
CA GLN A 300 20.41 27.32 -49.01
C GLN A 300 20.62 25.91 -48.39
N ARG A 301 20.13 24.80 -48.98
CA ARG A 301 19.60 24.55 -50.34
C ARG A 301 18.27 23.76 -50.35
N TYR A 302 17.39 24.11 -51.29
CA TYR A 302 16.39 23.21 -51.91
C TYR A 302 16.88 22.84 -53.33
N ALA A 303 16.60 21.61 -53.78
CA ALA A 303 16.40 21.18 -55.18
C ALA A 303 16.22 19.64 -55.17
N ASN A 304 15.01 19.12 -55.35
CA ASN A 304 14.32 18.80 -56.63
C ASN A 304 14.71 17.41 -57.18
N PHE A 305 13.72 16.53 -57.33
CA PHE A 305 13.34 15.96 -58.63
C PHE A 305 11.95 15.30 -58.55
N ASP A 306 11.14 15.50 -59.59
CA ASP A 306 9.80 14.94 -59.79
C ASP A 306 9.81 13.96 -60.99
N ASP A 307 8.65 13.32 -61.21
CA ASP A 307 8.18 12.65 -62.44
C ASP A 307 8.54 11.17 -62.75
N ALA A 308 7.54 10.31 -62.46
CA ALA A 308 6.68 9.65 -63.47
C ALA A 308 6.96 8.23 -64.05
N ASP A 309 5.84 7.50 -64.10
CA ASP A 309 5.40 6.46 -65.06
C ASP A 309 5.80 4.97 -64.98
N LYS A 310 4.80 4.18 -64.51
CA LYS A 310 4.17 3.00 -65.15
C LYS A 310 5.06 1.90 -65.77
N ILE A 311 4.98 0.69 -65.19
CA ILE A 311 4.85 -0.57 -65.94
C ILE A 311 3.74 -1.42 -65.30
N ASN A 312 2.90 -2.05 -66.12
CA ASN A 312 1.86 -3.00 -65.73
C ASN A 312 1.91 -4.20 -66.70
N PHE A 313 1.92 -5.43 -66.18
CA PHE A 313 1.66 -6.64 -66.96
C PHE A 313 1.00 -7.72 -66.10
N SER A 314 -0.07 -8.32 -66.65
CA SER A 314 -0.73 -9.53 -66.17
C SER A 314 0.11 -10.79 -66.51
N THR A 315 -0.20 -12.06 -66.18
CA THR A 315 -1.51 -12.76 -66.24
C THR A 315 -1.41 -14.19 -65.66
N VAL A 316 -2.48 -14.69 -65.01
CA VAL A 316 -3.05 -16.08 -65.07
C VAL A 316 -2.25 -17.35 -64.64
N ASN A 317 -2.73 -18.04 -63.58
CA ASN A 317 -3.38 -19.39 -63.56
C ASN A 317 -3.62 -19.83 -62.10
N GLN A 318 -4.85 -19.98 -61.59
CA GLN A 318 -5.81 -21.10 -61.71
C GLN A 318 -5.41 -22.44 -61.04
N ASN A 319 -6.01 -22.74 -59.87
CA ASN A 319 -6.91 -23.88 -59.55
C ASN A 319 -7.12 -23.97 -58.01
N PHE A 320 -8.35 -23.88 -57.48
CA PHE A 320 -9.34 -24.96 -57.25
C PHE A 320 -8.80 -26.14 -56.39
N GLY A 321 -9.41 -26.58 -55.29
CA GLY A 321 -10.64 -26.18 -54.58
C GLY A 321 -10.61 -26.70 -53.11
N SER A 322 -11.31 -26.08 -52.15
CA SER A 322 -12.71 -26.34 -51.73
C SER A 322 -12.94 -27.57 -50.82
N THR A 323 -13.45 -27.33 -49.60
CA THR A 323 -14.36 -28.20 -48.79
C THR A 323 -13.83 -29.57 -48.30
N ASP A 324 -14.23 -30.14 -47.15
CA ASP A 324 -15.31 -29.80 -46.21
C ASP A 324 -15.08 -30.34 -44.76
N ARG A 325 -15.99 -30.03 -43.83
CA ARG A 325 -16.07 -30.56 -42.45
C ARG A 325 -16.59 -32.02 -42.40
N VAL A 326 -16.14 -32.85 -41.45
CA VAL A 326 -16.94 -33.90 -40.73
C VAL A 326 -16.25 -34.27 -39.39
N SER A 327 -17.04 -34.70 -38.39
CA SER A 327 -16.65 -35.30 -37.08
C SER A 327 -17.50 -36.57 -36.81
N PRO A 328 -17.52 -37.19 -35.60
CA PRO A 328 -16.52 -37.96 -34.84
C PRO A 328 -16.92 -39.47 -34.68
N GLN A 329 -16.48 -40.16 -33.61
CA GLN A 329 -16.71 -41.60 -33.19
C GLN A 329 -15.61 -42.61 -33.69
N GLU A 330 -15.25 -43.73 -33.03
CA GLU A 330 -15.77 -44.43 -31.83
C GLU A 330 -14.78 -45.44 -31.16
N SER A 331 -14.56 -45.40 -29.82
CA SER A 331 -14.30 -46.54 -28.85
C SER A 331 -13.19 -47.61 -29.12
N PRO A 332 -12.96 -48.69 -28.30
CA PRO A 332 -13.41 -49.05 -26.94
C PRO A 332 -12.33 -49.59 -25.93
N LYS A 333 -12.81 -49.90 -24.73
CA LYS A 333 -12.21 -50.48 -23.49
C LYS A 333 -11.34 -51.76 -23.61
N LEU A 334 -10.48 -51.99 -22.60
CA LEU A 334 -10.23 -53.33 -22.01
C LEU A 334 -9.86 -53.25 -20.50
N ARG A 335 -9.90 -54.40 -19.78
CA ARG A 335 -10.06 -54.50 -18.31
C ARG A 335 -8.84 -55.07 -17.56
N LEU A 336 -8.65 -54.55 -16.34
CA LEU A 336 -8.32 -55.21 -15.05
C LEU A 336 -7.74 -56.64 -15.03
N LYS A 337 -6.75 -56.83 -14.13
CA LYS A 337 -6.75 -57.95 -13.17
C LYS A 337 -5.92 -57.64 -11.91
N ASP A 338 -6.51 -57.89 -10.75
CA ASP A 338 -5.88 -57.81 -9.42
C ASP A 338 -5.15 -59.12 -9.05
N SER A 339 -4.18 -59.03 -8.13
CA SER A 339 -3.92 -60.07 -7.11
C SER A 339 -2.99 -59.59 -5.99
N ASP A 340 -3.52 -59.57 -4.77
CA ASP A 340 -2.83 -59.55 -3.46
C ASP A 340 -3.02 -60.98 -2.82
N PRO A 341 -2.61 -61.37 -1.59
CA PRO A 341 -1.94 -60.60 -0.52
C PRO A 341 -0.87 -61.35 0.35
N SER A 342 -0.38 -60.64 1.38
CA SER A 342 0.00 -61.11 2.75
C SER A 342 1.38 -61.75 3.04
N PHE A 343 2.10 -61.21 4.05
CA PHE A 343 2.28 -61.83 5.39
C PHE A 343 2.95 -60.84 6.40
N THR A 344 3.08 -61.22 7.67
CA THR A 344 3.21 -60.28 8.82
C THR A 344 4.22 -60.74 9.91
N VAL A 345 4.67 -59.79 10.75
CA VAL A 345 5.33 -59.94 12.09
C VAL A 345 6.86 -60.19 12.13
N GLY A 346 7.56 -59.41 12.98
CA GLY A 346 8.92 -59.71 13.47
C GLY A 346 9.50 -58.61 14.37
N ASN A 347 9.65 -58.87 15.68
CA ASN A 347 10.03 -57.89 16.72
C ASN A 347 11.50 -58.06 17.18
N ASN A 348 11.99 -57.17 18.09
CA ASN A 348 13.17 -57.31 18.98
C ASN A 348 14.59 -57.16 18.37
N ARG A 349 15.66 -56.77 19.11
CA ARG A 349 15.88 -55.94 20.33
C ARG A 349 17.41 -55.90 20.61
N GLN A 350 17.93 -54.84 21.26
CA GLN A 350 19.17 -54.83 22.09
C GLN A 350 20.53 -55.14 21.39
N LEU A 351 21.73 -54.83 21.93
CA LEU A 351 22.27 -53.75 22.80
C LEU A 351 23.81 -53.89 22.79
N ALA A 352 24.55 -52.80 23.12
CA ALA A 352 25.96 -52.81 23.57
C ALA A 352 27.03 -53.20 22.50
N GLN A 353 28.33 -52.86 22.63
CA GLN A 353 29.09 -52.30 23.75
C GLN A 353 30.42 -51.59 23.32
N ASN A 354 30.81 -50.56 24.08
CA ASN A 354 32.16 -50.03 24.40
C ASN A 354 33.39 -50.23 23.47
N SER A 355 34.15 -49.12 23.25
CA SER A 355 35.51 -48.97 23.82
C SER A 355 36.10 -47.55 23.66
N SER A 356 36.53 -46.91 24.75
CA SER A 356 37.52 -45.80 24.78
C SER A 356 38.95 -46.36 24.95
N PRO A 357 40.05 -45.57 24.83
CA PRO A 357 40.57 -44.88 26.04
C PRO A 357 41.41 -43.58 25.85
N CYS A 358 41.41 -42.77 26.92
CA CYS A 358 42.50 -41.97 27.55
C CYS A 358 43.46 -41.03 26.80
N GLY A 359 43.66 -39.84 27.38
CA GLY A 359 44.85 -38.97 27.23
C GLY A 359 44.77 -37.68 28.07
N LEU A 360 45.46 -37.61 29.22
CA LEU A 360 45.38 -36.53 30.23
C LEU A 360 46.65 -35.65 30.25
N THR A 361 46.49 -34.34 30.52
CA THR A 361 47.32 -33.58 31.49
C THR A 361 46.69 -32.22 31.90
N MET A 362 46.88 -31.82 33.16
CA MET A 362 46.52 -30.50 33.75
C MET A 362 47.73 -29.53 33.66
N ALA A 363 47.70 -28.21 33.91
CA ALA A 363 46.74 -27.29 34.54
C ALA A 363 46.83 -25.89 33.82
N THR A 364 46.41 -24.70 34.30
CA THR A 364 46.06 -24.16 35.64
C THR A 364 45.11 -22.93 35.52
N GLU A 365 44.70 -22.36 36.65
CA GLU A 365 43.73 -21.25 36.82
C GLU A 365 44.06 -19.88 36.17
N LYS A 366 43.00 -19.21 35.68
CA LYS A 366 42.63 -17.83 36.06
C LYS A 366 41.20 -17.50 35.59
N GLU A 367 40.32 -17.10 36.51
CA GLU A 367 39.03 -16.50 36.17
C GLU A 367 39.20 -15.13 35.49
N PRO A 368 38.31 -14.80 34.53
CA PRO A 368 37.86 -13.43 34.34
C PRO A 368 36.35 -13.29 34.55
N ALA A 369 36.00 -12.15 35.15
CA ALA A 369 34.67 -11.63 35.47
C ALA A 369 33.46 -12.13 34.64
N THR A 370 32.36 -12.36 35.36
CA THR A 370 31.01 -12.60 34.83
C THR A 370 30.56 -11.57 33.79
N GLU A 371 30.55 -11.95 32.51
CA GLU A 371 29.79 -11.22 31.50
C GLU A 371 28.29 -11.51 31.64
N THR A 372 27.46 -10.47 31.53
CA THR A 372 26.00 -10.60 31.54
C THR A 372 25.46 -10.89 30.13
N MET A 373 24.33 -11.59 30.01
CA MET A 373 23.72 -12.03 28.74
C MET A 373 23.56 -10.93 27.66
N SER A 374 23.61 -9.64 28.01
CA SER A 374 23.53 -8.52 27.05
C SER A 374 24.80 -8.32 26.19
N SER A 375 25.94 -8.97 26.50
CA SER A 375 27.13 -8.98 25.65
C SER A 375 27.01 -9.97 24.49
N ARG A 376 26.60 -11.22 24.79
CA ARG A 376 26.51 -12.33 23.82
C ARG A 376 25.56 -12.03 22.65
N LEU A 377 24.40 -11.43 22.93
CA LEU A 377 23.42 -11.02 21.92
C LEU A 377 23.95 -9.97 20.93
N ARG A 378 24.91 -9.11 21.33
CA ARG A 378 25.55 -8.12 20.43
C ARG A 378 26.64 -8.72 19.54
N TRP A 379 27.26 -9.83 19.97
CA TRP A 379 28.31 -10.52 19.21
C TRP A 379 27.74 -11.46 18.15
N HIS A 380 26.59 -12.09 18.40
CA HIS A 380 25.98 -13.00 17.42
C HIS A 380 25.25 -12.27 16.29
N SER A 381 24.50 -11.18 16.58
CA SER A 381 23.81 -10.41 15.54
C SER A 381 24.77 -9.77 14.53
N SER A 382 25.86 -9.16 15.01
CA SER A 382 26.86 -8.52 14.15
C SER A 382 27.60 -9.52 13.24
N SER A 383 27.93 -10.73 13.72
CA SER A 383 28.56 -11.75 12.88
C SER A 383 27.61 -12.38 11.84
N LEU A 384 26.33 -12.53 12.18
CA LEU A 384 25.31 -13.02 11.25
C LEU A 384 25.03 -11.99 10.13
N LEU A 385 24.85 -10.72 10.49
CA LEU A 385 24.68 -9.63 9.52
C LEU A 385 25.93 -9.48 8.64
N ASN A 386 27.14 -9.54 9.19
CA ASN A 386 28.37 -9.51 8.38
C ASN A 386 28.49 -10.70 7.40
N ARG A 387 27.98 -11.89 7.75
CA ARG A 387 27.94 -13.04 6.82
C ARG A 387 26.84 -12.93 5.75
N ILE A 388 25.78 -12.20 6.02
CA ILE A 388 24.70 -11.92 5.05
C ILE A 388 25.11 -10.79 4.08
N PHE A 389 25.87 -9.79 4.56
CA PHE A 389 26.22 -8.59 3.78
C PHE A 389 27.64 -8.58 3.18
N HIS A 390 28.54 -9.52 3.52
CA HIS A 390 29.83 -9.67 2.82
C HIS A 390 29.88 -10.89 1.89
N PHE A 391 29.49 -10.67 0.63
CA PHE A 391 29.90 -11.50 -0.51
C PHE A 391 30.81 -10.73 -1.49
N GLN A 392 31.58 -9.76 -0.97
CA GLN A 392 32.62 -9.06 -1.73
C GLN A 392 34.00 -9.35 -1.15
N ASN A 393 34.92 -9.74 -2.05
CA ASN A 393 36.31 -10.15 -1.87
C ASN A 393 36.53 -11.63 -1.51
N GLY A 394 37.02 -12.39 -2.50
CA GLY A 394 37.81 -13.59 -2.25
C GLY A 394 39.16 -13.25 -1.60
N PRO A 395 39.91 -14.26 -1.09
CA PRO A 395 41.10 -14.02 -0.29
C PRO A 395 42.23 -13.40 -1.13
N GLN A 396 42.55 -12.12 -0.90
CA GLN A 396 43.81 -11.53 -1.34
C GLN A 396 44.86 -11.62 -0.24
N ASP A 397 45.94 -12.34 -0.53
CA ASP A 397 47.17 -12.36 0.25
C ASP A 397 47.79 -10.97 0.31
N THR A 398 47.67 -10.27 1.45
CA THR A 398 48.46 -9.08 1.74
C THR A 398 49.14 -9.19 3.10
N LYS A 399 50.47 -9.37 3.07
CA LYS A 399 51.31 -9.50 4.27
C LYS A 399 51.24 -8.24 5.12
N ALA A 400 50.75 -8.37 6.35
CA ALA A 400 50.84 -7.31 7.35
C ALA A 400 52.32 -7.10 7.74
N VAL A 401 52.85 -5.90 7.48
CA VAL A 401 54.13 -5.46 8.04
C VAL A 401 53.87 -4.75 9.36
N SER A 402 54.35 -5.34 10.44
CA SER A 402 54.26 -4.81 11.80
C SER A 402 55.04 -3.50 11.97
N ARG A 403 54.43 -2.51 12.61
CA ARG A 403 55.15 -1.55 13.46
C ARG A 403 54.43 -1.36 14.78
N GLU A 404 55.15 -1.62 15.85
CA GLU A 404 54.72 -1.46 17.23
C GLU A 404 54.63 0.01 17.61
N TRP A 405 53.74 0.34 18.55
CA TRP A 405 53.99 1.43 19.48
C TRP A 405 53.45 1.08 20.87
N GLN A 406 54.31 1.20 21.89
CA GLN A 406 54.04 0.73 23.26
C GLN A 406 53.40 1.83 24.15
N PRO A 407 52.72 1.44 25.24
CA PRO A 407 51.98 2.36 26.10
C PRO A 407 52.80 2.90 27.29
N THR A 408 52.56 4.15 27.66
CA THR A 408 52.85 4.74 28.98
C THR A 408 51.76 5.79 29.28
N GLY A 409 51.31 6.06 30.51
CA GLY A 409 51.56 5.42 31.81
C GLY A 409 50.43 5.79 32.79
N SER A 410 50.35 5.09 33.92
CA SER A 410 49.23 5.21 34.89
C SER A 410 49.35 6.38 35.86
N LEU A 411 48.21 6.82 36.43
CA LEU A 411 48.14 7.18 37.85
C LEU A 411 46.68 7.25 38.36
N HIS A 412 46.37 6.47 39.39
CA HIS A 412 45.10 6.52 40.13
C HIS A 412 45.11 7.67 41.16
N ARG A 413 43.93 8.25 41.43
CA ARG A 413 43.57 8.63 42.81
C ARG A 413 42.06 8.63 43.05
N VAL A 414 41.67 8.04 44.17
CA VAL A 414 40.29 7.96 44.69
C VAL A 414 40.01 9.15 45.60
N VAL A 415 38.86 9.82 45.46
CA VAL A 415 38.14 10.52 46.55
C VAL A 415 36.62 10.44 46.27
N ASN A 416 35.83 10.31 47.33
CA ASN A 416 34.37 10.21 47.33
C ASN A 416 33.72 11.54 47.81
N GLU A 417 32.38 11.63 47.78
CA GLU A 417 31.49 12.59 48.46
C GLU A 417 30.76 13.69 47.66
N ARG A 418 29.60 14.03 48.23
CA ARG A 418 28.50 14.84 47.70
C ARG A 418 28.78 16.35 47.81
N LYS A 419 28.26 17.14 46.86
CA LYS A 419 27.65 18.47 47.14
C LYS A 419 26.74 18.97 46.02
N THR A 420 25.85 19.89 46.35
CA THR A 420 24.68 20.34 45.59
C THR A 420 24.80 21.78 45.10
N PHE A 421 23.95 22.14 44.11
CA PHE A 421 23.77 23.47 43.47
C PHE A 421 24.95 23.93 42.58
N SER A 422 24.75 24.69 41.51
CA SER A 422 23.61 25.57 41.12
C SER A 422 23.35 25.61 39.60
N HIS A 423 22.17 26.09 39.19
CA HIS A 423 21.87 26.44 37.79
C HIS A 423 22.88 27.41 37.17
N VAL A 424 23.33 27.11 35.95
CA VAL A 424 23.64 28.11 34.91
C VAL A 424 23.06 27.60 33.60
N SER A 425 22.19 28.38 32.97
CA SER A 425 21.60 28.09 31.66
C SER A 425 22.50 28.60 30.54
N VAL A 426 22.89 27.72 29.62
CA VAL A 426 23.33 28.10 28.27
C VAL A 426 22.54 27.26 27.28
N SER A 427 22.02 27.90 26.24
CA SER A 427 21.05 27.32 25.31
C SER A 427 21.73 26.72 24.08
N ASP A 428 21.54 25.42 23.85
CA ASP A 428 21.76 24.81 22.54
C ASP A 428 20.43 24.54 21.85
N LYS A 429 20.16 25.32 20.80
CA LYS A 429 19.03 25.12 19.88
C LYS A 429 19.49 24.28 18.69
N ASN A 430 19.15 22.99 18.68
CA ASN A 430 18.76 22.19 17.51
C ASN A 430 18.82 20.69 17.80
N THR A 431 17.91 20.22 18.65
CA THR A 431 17.51 18.81 18.69
C THR A 431 16.01 18.74 18.45
N SER A 432 15.63 18.38 17.21
CA SER A 432 14.25 17.98 16.88
C SER A 432 14.00 16.59 17.47
N LEU A 433 13.90 16.54 18.80
CA LEU A 433 13.55 15.35 19.56
C LEU A 433 12.11 15.49 20.03
N LEU A 434 11.26 14.54 19.60
CA LEU A 434 10.04 14.07 20.26
C LEU A 434 9.38 15.10 21.20
N GLN A 435 8.61 16.04 20.65
CA GLN A 435 7.72 16.84 21.49
C GLN A 435 6.54 15.98 21.96
N PRO A 436 6.29 15.87 23.28
CA PRO A 436 5.05 15.32 23.78
C PRO A 436 3.97 16.41 23.68
N THR A 437 3.13 16.32 22.66
CA THR A 437 1.82 17.00 22.65
C THR A 437 0.87 16.29 23.62
N ASP A 438 -0.26 16.91 23.98
CA ASP A 438 -1.15 16.51 25.09
C ASP A 438 -1.96 15.19 24.90
N SER A 439 -1.35 14.16 24.31
CA SER A 439 -1.85 12.78 24.33
C SER A 439 -0.71 11.79 24.44
N THR A 440 -0.97 10.63 25.05
CA THR A 440 0.01 9.56 25.28
C THR A 440 0.45 8.80 24.01
N ALA A 441 0.24 9.39 22.82
CA ALA A 441 0.64 8.84 21.53
C ALA A 441 1.99 9.40 21.06
N ILE A 442 2.81 8.56 20.45
CA ILE A 442 4.12 8.94 19.90
C ILE A 442 3.95 9.09 18.39
N SER A 443 4.55 10.11 17.78
CA SER A 443 4.50 10.29 16.32
C SER A 443 5.71 11.03 15.76
N ARG A 444 6.01 10.77 14.49
CA ARG A 444 6.95 11.57 13.67
C ARG A 444 6.34 11.82 12.29
N PRO A 445 6.84 12.79 11.50
CA PRO A 445 6.55 12.85 10.07
C PRO A 445 6.84 11.52 9.38
N ILE A 446 6.05 11.17 8.36
CA ILE A 446 6.34 10.03 7.48
C ILE A 446 7.62 10.31 6.69
N GLY A 447 8.49 9.30 6.56
CA GLY A 447 9.73 9.43 5.80
C GLY A 447 9.48 9.44 4.30
N THR A 448 10.37 10.03 3.51
CA THR A 448 10.19 10.17 2.04
C THR A 448 9.98 8.82 1.33
N LEU A 449 10.71 7.77 1.73
CA LEU A 449 10.52 6.41 1.21
C LEU A 449 9.22 5.74 1.69
N GLU A 450 8.83 5.98 2.94
CA GLU A 450 7.58 5.45 3.50
C GLU A 450 6.38 6.10 2.79
N TRP A 451 6.49 7.40 2.45
CA TRP A 451 5.53 8.14 1.67
C TRP A 451 5.40 7.63 0.23
N PHE A 452 6.53 7.32 -0.43
CA PHE A 452 6.53 6.64 -1.73
C PHE A 452 5.69 5.35 -1.69
N PHE A 453 5.97 4.45 -0.74
CA PHE A 453 5.21 3.20 -0.62
C PHE A 453 3.75 3.41 -0.17
N LYS A 454 3.46 4.43 0.65
CA LYS A 454 2.08 4.77 1.02
C LYS A 454 1.28 5.24 -0.20
N ARG A 455 1.86 6.12 -1.01
CA ARG A 455 1.27 6.62 -2.26
C ARG A 455 1.08 5.50 -3.29
N LEU A 456 2.03 4.58 -3.39
CA LEU A 456 1.96 3.42 -4.27
C LEU A 456 0.84 2.44 -3.82
N GLY A 457 0.76 2.14 -2.52
CA GLY A 457 -0.26 1.24 -1.97
C GLY A 457 -1.68 1.78 -2.09
N ASP A 458 -1.87 3.09 -1.88
CA ASP A 458 -3.17 3.76 -1.94
C ASP A 458 -3.82 3.73 -3.34
N LYS A 459 -3.06 3.47 -4.41
CA LYS A 459 -3.60 3.33 -5.78
C LYS A 459 -4.66 2.23 -5.89
N ALA A 460 -4.59 1.19 -5.05
CA ALA A 460 -5.55 0.09 -5.03
C ALA A 460 -6.79 0.34 -4.14
N THR A 461 -6.89 1.50 -3.49
CA THR A 461 -7.99 1.81 -2.54
C THR A 461 -9.38 1.71 -3.16
N ALA A 462 -9.53 2.08 -4.44
CA ALA A 462 -10.80 1.99 -5.16
C ALA A 462 -11.31 0.54 -5.31
N ALA A 463 -10.42 -0.45 -5.24
CA ALA A 463 -10.73 -1.88 -5.23
C ALA A 463 -10.79 -2.48 -3.81
N ASN A 464 -10.69 -1.65 -2.76
CA ASN A 464 -10.51 -2.08 -1.36
C ASN A 464 -9.34 -3.08 -1.19
N ARG A 465 -8.23 -2.79 -1.87
CA ARG A 465 -6.95 -3.50 -1.79
C ARG A 465 -5.82 -2.53 -1.47
N GLU A 466 -4.67 -3.06 -1.11
CA GLU A 466 -3.48 -2.31 -0.72
C GLU A 466 -2.30 -2.81 -1.56
N HIS A 467 -1.94 -2.11 -2.63
CA HIS A 467 -0.86 -2.56 -3.50
C HIS A 467 0.48 -2.58 -2.74
N ALA A 468 1.34 -3.52 -3.10
CA ALA A 468 2.62 -3.78 -2.44
C ALA A 468 2.50 -4.26 -0.98
N ALA A 469 1.29 -4.51 -0.44
CA ALA A 469 1.15 -5.15 0.86
C ALA A 469 1.86 -6.51 0.85
N PHE A 470 2.82 -6.68 1.75
CA PHE A 470 3.77 -7.78 1.75
C PHE A 470 3.41 -8.74 2.88
N PHE A 471 3.53 -10.05 2.63
CA PHE A 471 3.26 -11.07 3.62
C PHE A 471 4.20 -12.28 3.52
N THR A 472 4.48 -12.85 4.69
CA THR A 472 5.21 -14.10 4.87
C THR A 472 4.24 -15.19 5.31
N VAL A 473 4.38 -16.38 4.73
CA VAL A 473 3.59 -17.58 5.04
C VAL A 473 4.52 -18.66 5.54
N LEU A 474 4.20 -19.21 6.70
CA LEU A 474 4.97 -20.26 7.37
C LEU A 474 4.08 -21.48 7.60
N GLN A 475 4.46 -22.63 7.05
CA GLN A 475 3.82 -23.91 7.36
C GLN A 475 4.50 -24.51 8.60
N VAL A 476 3.84 -24.42 9.76
CA VAL A 476 4.46 -24.74 11.06
C VAL A 476 3.88 -26.03 11.62
N ARG A 477 4.76 -26.94 12.07
CA ARG A 477 4.39 -28.08 12.91
C ARG A 477 4.73 -27.77 14.36
N PHE A 478 3.71 -27.88 15.21
CA PHE A 478 3.83 -27.65 16.65
C PHE A 478 4.25 -28.93 17.39
N PRO A 479 4.97 -28.81 18.52
CA PRO A 479 5.21 -29.91 19.44
C PRO A 479 3.92 -30.59 19.90
N THR A 480 3.95 -31.91 20.15
CA THR A 480 2.76 -32.69 20.49
C THR A 480 2.09 -32.29 21.81
N GLN A 481 2.81 -31.62 22.71
CA GLN A 481 2.27 -31.03 23.94
C GLN A 481 1.44 -29.75 23.72
N VAL A 482 1.51 -29.12 22.55
CA VAL A 482 0.71 -27.92 22.22
C VAL A 482 -0.65 -28.35 21.69
N ALA A 483 -1.64 -28.43 22.58
CA ALA A 483 -3.00 -28.86 22.22
C ALA A 483 -3.79 -27.80 21.41
N ASN A 484 -3.57 -26.51 21.69
CA ASN A 484 -4.16 -25.41 20.93
C ASN A 484 -3.08 -24.42 20.47
N ALA A 485 -2.68 -24.49 19.21
CA ALA A 485 -1.67 -23.58 18.65
C ALA A 485 -2.13 -22.11 18.62
N GLU A 486 -3.44 -21.86 18.51
CA GLU A 486 -4.02 -20.52 18.35
C GLU A 486 -3.65 -19.59 19.52
N ASP A 487 -3.76 -20.08 20.76
CA ASP A 487 -3.47 -19.30 21.97
C ASP A 487 -1.99 -18.86 22.00
N TYR A 488 -1.07 -19.74 21.60
CA TYR A 488 0.37 -19.46 21.57
C TYR A 488 0.71 -18.44 20.46
N ILE A 489 0.10 -18.58 19.29
CA ILE A 489 0.27 -17.66 18.14
C ILE A 489 -0.27 -16.27 18.48
N SER A 490 -1.49 -16.20 19.02
CA SER A 490 -2.13 -14.98 19.52
C SER A 490 -1.29 -14.30 20.60
N LYS A 491 -0.74 -15.07 21.55
CA LYS A 491 0.16 -14.53 22.58
C LYS A 491 1.48 -14.03 22.01
N ALA A 492 2.10 -14.75 21.08
CA ALA A 492 3.32 -14.29 20.41
C ALA A 492 3.09 -12.98 19.64
N TRP A 493 1.95 -12.87 18.94
CA TRP A 493 1.56 -11.65 18.25
C TRP A 493 1.40 -10.47 19.22
N GLU A 494 0.70 -10.66 20.34
CA GLU A 494 0.56 -9.67 21.41
C GLU A 494 1.92 -9.16 21.91
N VAL A 495 2.88 -10.07 22.14
CA VAL A 495 4.23 -9.72 22.61
C VAL A 495 5.01 -8.93 21.56
N VAL A 496 4.98 -9.37 20.30
CA VAL A 496 5.62 -8.66 19.17
C VAL A 496 5.01 -7.25 18.98
N GLY A 497 3.69 -7.09 19.09
CA GLY A 497 3.02 -5.80 19.01
C GLY A 497 3.30 -4.82 20.17
N ARG A 498 3.66 -5.33 21.36
CA ARG A 498 4.19 -4.52 22.47
C ARG A 498 5.65 -4.10 22.21
N ARG A 499 6.46 -5.03 21.71
CA ARG A 499 7.91 -4.86 21.50
C ARG A 499 8.25 -3.96 20.30
N PHE A 500 7.45 -3.98 19.23
CA PHE A 500 7.66 -3.17 18.02
C PHE A 500 6.44 -2.29 17.75
N PRO A 501 6.33 -1.12 18.40
CA PRO A 501 5.14 -0.26 18.31
C PRO A 501 4.80 0.16 16.88
N ALA A 502 5.80 0.27 15.99
CA ALA A 502 5.65 0.63 14.59
C ALA A 502 4.78 -0.34 13.75
N ILE A 503 4.61 -1.61 14.13
CA ILE A 503 3.67 -2.52 13.42
C ILE A 503 2.20 -2.11 13.66
N ARG A 504 1.95 -1.35 14.72
CA ARG A 504 0.65 -0.77 15.11
C ARG A 504 0.51 0.69 14.68
N ALA A 505 1.45 1.21 13.89
CA ALA A 505 1.40 2.58 13.44
C ALA A 505 0.30 2.79 12.39
N GLU A 506 -0.40 3.90 12.55
CA GLU A 506 -1.41 4.41 11.63
C GLU A 506 -0.88 5.73 11.03
N ILE A 507 -1.34 6.08 9.82
CA ILE A 507 -1.06 7.40 9.24
C ILE A 507 -2.11 8.38 9.78
N SER A 508 -1.67 9.39 10.52
CA SER A 508 -2.52 10.50 10.95
C SER A 508 -2.31 11.73 10.04
N PRO A 509 -3.21 12.72 10.09
CA PRO A 509 -3.00 14.01 9.45
C PRO A 509 -1.66 14.67 9.91
N PRO A 510 -1.14 15.62 9.11
CA PRO A 510 0.00 16.43 9.50
C PRO A 510 -0.19 17.15 10.82
N ASP A 511 0.93 17.51 11.45
CA ASP A 511 0.92 18.50 12.51
C ASP A 511 0.81 19.89 11.86
N GLN A 512 -0.10 20.74 12.34
CA GLN A 512 -0.23 22.11 11.82
C GLN A 512 1.03 22.95 12.08
N ALA A 513 1.90 22.52 13.01
CA ALA A 513 3.20 23.13 13.26
C ALA A 513 4.34 22.58 12.38
N ASP A 514 4.13 21.53 11.58
CA ASP A 514 5.15 21.02 10.64
C ASP A 514 5.17 21.88 9.36
N PRO A 515 6.27 22.62 9.08
CA PRO A 515 6.35 23.49 7.90
C PRO A 515 6.31 22.73 6.56
N HIS A 516 6.49 21.41 6.57
CA HIS A 516 6.38 20.57 5.38
C HIS A 516 5.00 19.92 5.22
N ASN A 517 4.08 20.12 6.17
CA ASN A 517 2.71 19.58 6.16
C ASN A 517 2.67 18.06 5.85
N ARG A 518 3.66 17.29 6.37
CA ARG A 518 3.77 15.85 6.10
C ARG A 518 2.84 15.06 7.00
N ALA A 519 2.13 14.09 6.41
CA ALA A 519 1.34 13.12 7.17
C ALA A 519 2.22 12.41 8.20
N ARG A 520 1.67 12.02 9.36
CA ARG A 520 2.49 11.50 10.46
C ARG A 520 2.35 10.00 10.60
N PHE A 521 3.49 9.35 10.84
CA PHE A 521 3.57 7.98 11.30
C PHE A 521 3.32 7.99 12.82
N ALA A 522 2.12 7.58 13.25
CA ALA A 522 1.65 7.75 14.62
C ALA A 522 1.34 6.41 15.30
N VAL A 523 1.78 6.27 16.55
CA VAL A 523 1.51 5.08 17.38
C VAL A 523 0.83 5.50 18.68
N ARG A 524 -0.40 5.03 18.84
CA ARG A 524 -1.19 5.17 20.07
C ARG A 524 -0.67 4.23 21.18
N PRO A 525 -0.98 4.51 22.46
CA PRO A 525 -0.76 3.57 23.57
C PRO A 525 -1.18 2.15 23.21
N PHE A 526 -0.49 1.15 23.77
CA PHE A 526 -0.83 -0.25 23.52
C PHE A 526 -2.15 -0.60 24.22
N ASP A 527 -3.25 -0.64 23.44
CA ASP A 527 -4.47 -1.29 23.86
C ASP A 527 -4.53 -2.74 23.35
N ILE A 528 -4.61 -3.68 24.29
CA ILE A 528 -4.62 -5.12 24.04
C ILE A 528 -5.90 -5.58 23.33
N HIS A 529 -7.04 -4.94 23.59
CA HIS A 529 -8.33 -5.36 23.04
C HIS A 529 -8.44 -5.02 21.56
N SER A 530 -8.11 -3.77 21.20
CA SER A 530 -8.01 -3.31 19.82
C SER A 530 -6.95 -4.09 19.05
N PHE A 531 -5.75 -4.31 19.63
CA PHE A 531 -4.69 -5.04 18.94
C PHE A 531 -5.03 -6.52 18.71
N ARG A 532 -5.83 -7.16 19.57
CA ARG A 532 -6.31 -8.54 19.32
C ARG A 532 -7.18 -8.66 18.06
N ASN A 533 -7.87 -7.60 17.64
CA ASN A 533 -8.63 -7.59 16.38
C ASN A 533 -7.74 -7.64 15.12
N THR A 534 -6.41 -7.52 15.29
CA THR A 534 -5.42 -7.68 14.20
C THR A 534 -4.92 -9.12 14.05
N PHE A 535 -5.31 -10.00 14.98
CA PHE A 535 -5.18 -11.44 14.88
C PHE A 535 -6.51 -12.07 14.44
N SER A 536 -6.49 -13.07 13.56
CA SER A 536 -7.71 -13.82 13.23
C SER A 536 -7.42 -15.25 12.75
N THR A 537 -8.30 -16.17 13.12
CA THR A 537 -8.22 -17.59 12.76
C THR A 537 -9.24 -17.93 11.67
N HIS A 538 -8.78 -18.65 10.64
CA HIS A 538 -9.56 -18.96 9.43
C HIS A 538 -9.68 -20.48 9.24
N PRO A 539 -10.54 -21.16 10.03
CA PRO A 539 -10.74 -22.60 9.91
C PRO A 539 -11.37 -22.94 8.55
N GLY A 540 -10.77 -23.88 7.84
CA GLY A 540 -11.24 -24.31 6.51
C GLY A 540 -10.77 -23.42 5.34
N CYS A 541 -10.00 -22.36 5.59
CA CYS A 541 -9.29 -21.64 4.53
C CYS A 541 -8.03 -22.43 4.13
N PRO A 542 -7.91 -22.92 2.88
CA PRO A 542 -6.86 -23.87 2.52
C PRO A 542 -5.49 -23.23 2.28
N ASN A 543 -5.44 -21.94 1.93
CA ASN A 543 -4.20 -21.21 1.67
C ASN A 543 -4.42 -19.68 1.70
N VAL A 544 -3.30 -18.95 1.56
CA VAL A 544 -3.26 -17.48 1.54
C VAL A 544 -3.85 -16.84 0.26
N ASP A 545 -4.03 -17.57 -0.84
CA ASP A 545 -4.67 -17.07 -2.07
C ASP A 545 -6.20 -17.03 -1.92
N GLU A 546 -6.80 -18.04 -1.28
CA GLU A 546 -8.22 -18.03 -0.88
C GLU A 546 -8.49 -16.96 0.19
N LEU A 547 -7.61 -16.83 1.19
CA LEU A 547 -7.72 -15.83 2.26
C LEU A 547 -7.89 -14.39 1.72
N PHE A 548 -7.19 -14.06 0.64
CA PHE A 548 -7.19 -12.73 0.01
C PHE A 548 -7.92 -12.68 -1.34
N ALA A 549 -8.61 -13.76 -1.74
CA ALA A 549 -9.36 -13.84 -2.99
C ALA A 549 -10.49 -12.80 -3.04
N ASN A 550 -11.36 -12.82 -2.03
CA ASN A 550 -12.56 -11.97 -1.98
C ASN A 550 -12.39 -10.70 -1.13
N SER A 551 -11.39 -10.65 -0.25
CA SER A 551 -11.11 -9.47 0.58
C SER A 551 -9.64 -9.39 0.99
N SER A 552 -8.95 -8.32 0.58
CA SER A 552 -7.68 -7.88 1.18
C SER A 552 -7.83 -6.43 1.63
N PRO A 553 -8.71 -6.14 2.61
CA PRO A 553 -9.07 -4.77 2.96
C PRO A 553 -7.85 -4.01 3.46
N ILE A 554 -7.79 -2.72 3.19
CA ILE A 554 -6.76 -1.84 3.76
C ILE A 554 -6.76 -2.01 5.28
N ARG A 555 -5.57 -2.28 5.86
CA ARG A 555 -5.40 -2.47 7.30
C ARG A 555 -4.65 -1.29 7.90
N SER A 556 -5.27 -0.60 8.86
CA SER A 556 -4.62 0.51 9.56
C SER A 556 -3.36 0.05 10.31
N THR A 557 -3.26 -1.23 10.69
CA THR A 557 -2.13 -1.88 11.38
C THR A 557 -1.67 -3.14 10.64
N ALA A 558 -0.51 -3.70 11.00
CA ALA A 558 -0.11 -5.04 10.57
C ALA A 558 -1.06 -6.11 11.13
N THR A 559 -1.12 -7.28 10.52
CA THR A 559 -2.07 -8.36 10.87
C THR A 559 -1.41 -9.73 10.87
N CYS A 560 -1.87 -10.62 11.75
CA CYS A 560 -1.47 -12.02 11.83
C CYS A 560 -2.71 -12.92 11.59
N TYR A 561 -2.57 -13.93 10.75
CA TYR A 561 -3.63 -14.90 10.46
C TYR A 561 -3.15 -16.31 10.80
N TRP A 562 -4.05 -17.11 11.37
CA TRP A 562 -3.84 -18.53 11.63
C TRP A 562 -4.80 -19.38 10.78
N LEU A 563 -4.27 -20.32 10.00
CA LEU A 563 -5.03 -21.26 9.20
C LEU A 563 -4.78 -22.67 9.78
N PRO A 564 -5.64 -23.17 10.70
CA PRO A 564 -5.36 -24.39 11.49
C PRO A 564 -5.15 -25.65 10.65
N SER A 565 -5.83 -25.73 9.51
CA SER A 565 -5.59 -26.71 8.45
C SER A 565 -5.40 -25.89 7.17
N PRO A 566 -4.21 -25.88 6.56
CA PRO A 566 -3.13 -26.86 6.71
C PRO A 566 -2.15 -26.64 7.89
N GLY A 567 -2.23 -25.55 8.65
CA GLY A 567 -1.30 -25.21 9.74
C GLY A 567 -0.37 -24.05 9.40
N GLN A 568 -0.92 -22.99 8.81
CA GLN A 568 -0.17 -21.84 8.30
C GLN A 568 -0.32 -20.59 9.16
N ILE A 569 0.81 -19.97 9.49
CA ILE A 569 0.87 -18.62 10.06
C ILE A 569 1.14 -17.65 8.91
N VAL A 570 0.30 -16.62 8.76
CA VAL A 570 0.50 -15.54 7.78
C VAL A 570 0.73 -14.23 8.54
N LEU A 571 1.87 -13.58 8.32
CA LEU A 571 2.11 -12.22 8.80
C LEU A 571 2.00 -11.28 7.61
N ARG A 572 1.13 -10.25 7.69
CA ARG A 572 0.91 -9.26 6.63
C ARG A 572 1.13 -7.84 7.14
N THR A 573 1.89 -7.05 6.41
CA THR A 573 2.06 -5.61 6.66
C THR A 573 1.96 -4.80 5.37
N ALA A 574 1.89 -3.48 5.55
CA ALA A 574 1.96 -2.53 4.44
C ALA A 574 3.42 -2.17 4.17
N HIS A 575 3.81 -2.01 2.91
CA HIS A 575 5.21 -1.78 2.53
C HIS A 575 5.81 -0.47 3.07
N TRP A 576 4.97 0.47 3.52
CA TRP A 576 5.39 1.71 4.18
C TRP A 576 5.72 1.55 5.67
N ARG A 577 5.38 0.40 6.29
CA ARG A 577 5.76 0.05 7.67
C ARG A 577 7.04 -0.79 7.75
N ALA A 578 7.27 -1.65 6.76
CA ALA A 578 8.45 -2.49 6.63
C ALA A 578 8.67 -2.81 5.16
N ASP A 579 9.92 -2.76 4.71
CA ASP A 579 10.32 -3.38 3.45
C ASP A 579 10.36 -4.92 3.56
N GLY A 580 10.60 -5.60 2.43
CA GLY A 580 10.66 -7.06 2.38
C GLY A 580 11.64 -7.67 3.39
N PHE A 581 12.84 -7.09 3.55
CA PHE A 581 13.82 -7.58 4.52
C PHE A 581 13.35 -7.37 5.97
N GLY A 582 12.75 -6.21 6.27
CA GLY A 582 12.09 -5.93 7.54
C GLY A 582 11.00 -6.95 7.88
N GLN A 583 10.17 -7.36 6.91
CA GLN A 583 9.21 -8.43 7.12
C GLN A 583 9.88 -9.79 7.41
N ILE A 584 10.99 -10.13 6.77
CA ILE A 584 11.71 -11.38 7.09
C ILE A 584 12.28 -11.32 8.51
N LEU A 585 12.83 -10.18 8.94
CA LEU A 585 13.25 -9.96 10.32
C LEU A 585 12.07 -10.05 11.30
N LEU A 586 10.90 -9.49 10.97
CA LEU A 586 9.67 -9.59 11.77
C LEU A 586 9.25 -11.06 11.92
N THR A 587 9.43 -11.85 10.87
CA THR A 587 9.11 -13.28 10.81
C THR A 587 10.02 -14.09 11.75
N ASP A 588 11.34 -13.87 11.72
CA ASP A 588 12.27 -14.53 12.64
C ASP A 588 12.01 -14.18 14.11
N VAL A 589 11.77 -12.89 14.36
CA VAL A 589 11.47 -12.35 15.69
C VAL A 589 10.14 -12.92 16.22
N PHE A 590 9.13 -13.02 15.37
CA PHE A 590 7.85 -13.64 15.72
C PHE A 590 8.02 -15.13 16.06
N MET A 591 8.69 -15.90 15.21
CA MET A 591 8.89 -17.34 15.43
C MET A 591 9.78 -17.63 16.65
N SER A 592 10.81 -16.82 16.90
CA SER A 592 11.64 -16.91 18.12
C SER A 592 10.83 -16.58 19.38
N THR A 593 9.93 -15.59 19.30
CA THR A 593 9.01 -15.25 20.41
C THR A 593 8.01 -16.38 20.66
N LEU A 594 7.42 -16.93 19.60
CA LEU A 594 6.50 -18.07 19.68
C LEU A 594 7.16 -19.31 20.29
N ALA A 595 8.41 -19.63 19.89
CA ALA A 595 9.18 -20.74 20.45
C ALA A 595 9.42 -20.59 21.96
N SER A 596 9.75 -19.39 22.43
CA SER A 596 9.94 -19.13 23.86
C SER A 596 8.64 -19.23 24.66
N ILE A 597 7.50 -18.82 24.10
CA ILE A 597 6.18 -18.98 24.75
C ILE A 597 5.75 -20.46 24.74
N VAL A 598 5.98 -21.19 23.64
CA VAL A 598 5.75 -22.64 23.55
C VAL A 598 6.57 -23.41 24.58
N GLN A 599 7.83 -23.03 24.79
CA GLN A 599 8.68 -23.59 25.84
C GLN A 599 8.12 -23.33 27.25
N LYS A 600 7.84 -22.06 27.57
CA LYS A 600 7.55 -21.62 28.94
C LYS A 600 6.11 -21.93 29.36
N GLY A 601 5.19 -22.04 28.39
CA GLY A 601 3.75 -22.15 28.60
C GLY A 601 3.04 -20.80 28.59
N LEU A 602 1.74 -20.80 28.28
CA LEU A 602 0.93 -19.58 28.10
C LEU A 602 0.89 -18.67 29.34
N GLU A 603 0.84 -19.29 30.52
CA GLU A 603 0.70 -18.60 31.82
C GLU A 603 2.05 -18.18 32.43
N ALA A 604 3.17 -18.52 31.80
CA ALA A 604 4.48 -18.17 32.35
C ALA A 604 4.79 -16.67 32.19
N PRO A 605 5.49 -16.05 33.15
CA PRO A 605 5.98 -14.68 33.01
C PRO A 605 6.83 -14.52 31.75
N LEU A 606 6.54 -13.45 31.00
CA LEU A 606 7.35 -13.07 29.85
C LEU A 606 8.71 -12.54 30.32
N ASP A 607 9.76 -12.89 29.58
CA ASP A 607 11.08 -12.34 29.79
C ASP A 607 11.13 -10.88 29.28
N ASP A 608 11.82 -10.02 30.04
CA ASP A 608 12.24 -8.68 29.64
C ASP A 608 12.81 -8.66 28.22
N SER A 609 13.63 -9.66 27.85
CA SER A 609 14.25 -9.75 26.52
C SER A 609 13.24 -9.82 25.35
N LEU A 610 12.04 -10.35 25.61
CA LEU A 610 10.95 -10.50 24.65
C LEU A 610 9.99 -9.31 24.63
N THR A 611 10.04 -8.43 25.63
CA THR A 611 9.09 -7.31 25.80
C THR A 611 9.75 -5.94 25.71
N ARG A 612 11.06 -5.85 25.96
CA ARG A 612 11.87 -4.63 25.88
C ARG A 612 11.92 -4.10 24.44
N GLN A 613 11.44 -2.87 24.27
CA GLN A 613 11.47 -2.16 23.00
C GLN A 613 12.94 -1.84 22.59
N PRO A 614 13.27 -1.83 21.29
CA PRO A 614 14.64 -1.55 20.87
C PRO A 614 14.96 -0.05 20.94
N MET A 615 15.88 0.31 21.85
CA MET A 615 16.45 1.66 22.02
C MET A 615 15.42 2.75 22.39
N ASP A 616 15.89 3.98 22.58
CA ASP A 616 15.08 5.17 22.92
C ASP A 616 14.19 5.67 21.76
N ALA A 617 13.95 4.83 20.74
CA ALA A 617 13.24 5.14 19.50
C ALA A 617 12.08 4.13 19.27
N PRO A 618 10.95 4.27 20.00
CA PRO A 618 9.79 3.37 19.88
C PRO A 618 9.10 3.40 18.51
N ILE A 619 9.45 4.36 17.66
CA ILE A 619 9.16 4.39 16.23
C ILE A 619 10.50 4.44 15.50
N THR A 620 10.73 3.50 14.59
CA THR A 620 11.94 3.46 13.75
C THR A 620 12.08 4.74 12.92
N PRO A 621 13.26 5.40 12.86
CA PRO A 621 13.42 6.64 12.10
C PRO A 621 13.23 6.45 10.59
N GLY A 622 12.87 7.53 9.88
CA GLY A 622 12.84 7.53 8.42
C GLY A 622 14.24 7.35 7.82
N LEU A 623 14.32 6.93 6.56
CA LEU A 623 15.60 6.73 5.86
C LEU A 623 16.43 8.03 5.86
N GLU A 624 15.79 9.16 5.56
CA GLU A 624 16.44 10.47 5.53
C GLU A 624 16.88 10.96 6.94
N ASP A 625 16.22 10.52 8.01
CA ASP A 625 16.62 10.83 9.38
C ASP A 625 17.89 10.08 9.77
N LEU A 626 17.99 8.80 9.39
CA LEU A 626 19.23 8.02 9.57
C LEU A 626 20.37 8.62 8.74
N ILE A 627 20.12 9.02 7.49
CA ILE A 627 21.11 9.69 6.65
C ILE A 627 21.59 10.99 7.31
N ARG A 628 20.67 11.91 7.68
CA ARG A 628 21.02 13.18 8.37
C ARG A 628 21.80 12.95 9.68
N LYS A 629 21.49 11.90 10.42
CA LYS A 629 22.13 11.57 11.70
C LYS A 629 23.52 10.97 11.53
N TYR A 630 23.71 10.06 10.58
CA TYR A 630 24.91 9.22 10.49
C TYR A 630 25.86 9.57 9.33
N VAL A 631 25.33 9.90 8.15
CA VAL A 631 26.15 10.29 6.99
C VAL A 631 26.67 11.72 7.20
N LYS A 632 27.97 11.95 6.95
CA LYS A 632 28.65 13.24 7.17
C LYS A 632 29.08 13.93 5.89
N ASP A 633 29.12 13.20 4.80
CA ASP A 633 29.44 13.72 3.47
C ASP A 633 28.31 14.63 2.95
N PRO A 634 28.62 15.69 2.19
CA PRO A 634 27.62 16.67 1.74
C PRO A 634 26.55 16.03 0.84
N PRO A 635 25.32 16.57 0.80
CA PRO A 635 24.29 16.07 -0.11
C PRO A 635 24.77 16.14 -1.58
N ALA A 636 24.38 15.15 -2.36
CA ALA A 636 24.70 15.07 -3.78
C ALA A 636 23.91 16.14 -4.57
N ASP A 637 24.35 16.43 -5.79
CA ASP A 637 23.70 17.41 -6.66
C ASP A 637 22.28 16.89 -7.03
N PRO A 638 21.20 17.66 -6.79
CA PRO A 638 19.86 17.26 -7.21
C PRO A 638 19.74 16.95 -8.71
N ALA A 639 20.61 17.51 -9.56
CA ALA A 639 20.68 17.18 -10.98
C ALA A 639 21.17 15.74 -11.26
N ASP A 640 21.91 15.11 -10.34
CA ASP A 640 22.25 13.68 -10.46
C ASP A 640 21.00 12.80 -10.28
N ALA A 641 20.03 13.22 -9.46
CA ALA A 641 18.75 12.51 -9.34
C ALA A 641 17.94 12.58 -10.65
N ASP A 642 18.04 13.67 -11.42
CA ASP A 642 17.42 13.77 -12.74
C ASP A 642 18.01 12.77 -13.75
N ILE A 643 19.31 12.47 -13.70
CA ILE A 643 19.96 11.45 -14.55
C ILE A 643 19.43 10.05 -14.23
N LEU A 644 19.28 9.73 -12.94
CA LEU A 644 18.68 8.46 -12.51
C LEU A 644 17.20 8.35 -12.92
N MET A 645 16.46 9.47 -12.90
CA MET A 645 15.05 9.50 -13.32
C MET A 645 14.87 9.40 -14.84
N ASP A 646 15.71 10.05 -15.65
CA ASP A 646 15.64 9.99 -17.11
C ASP A 646 15.76 8.54 -17.64
N THR A 647 16.57 7.73 -16.95
CA THR A 647 16.71 6.30 -17.22
C THR A 647 15.37 5.54 -17.09
N LEU A 648 14.51 5.92 -16.14
CA LEU A 648 13.17 5.33 -15.94
C LEU A 648 12.12 5.94 -16.86
N VAL A 649 12.13 7.27 -17.03
CA VAL A 649 11.14 8.02 -17.85
C VAL A 649 11.16 7.58 -19.31
N ASN A 650 12.34 7.25 -19.83
CA ASN A 650 12.53 6.74 -21.19
C ASN A 650 12.20 5.24 -21.35
N GLY A 651 11.74 4.55 -20.31
CA GLY A 651 11.37 3.13 -20.33
C GLY A 651 10.07 2.77 -21.08
N ARG A 652 9.52 3.69 -21.88
CA ARG A 652 8.25 3.50 -22.63
C ARG A 652 8.28 2.34 -23.63
N HIS A 653 9.48 1.98 -24.08
CA HIS A 653 9.77 0.95 -25.07
C HIS A 653 10.26 -0.35 -24.42
N SER A 654 9.76 -0.67 -23.21
CA SER A 654 10.18 -1.88 -22.51
C SER A 654 9.43 -3.11 -22.99
N ILE A 655 10.14 -4.23 -23.08
CA ILE A 655 9.56 -5.56 -23.33
C ILE A 655 8.57 -5.95 -22.23
N ALA A 656 7.52 -6.68 -22.61
CA ALA A 656 6.46 -7.08 -21.71
C ALA A 656 5.96 -8.50 -21.99
N ILE A 657 5.37 -9.12 -20.97
CA ILE A 657 4.53 -10.31 -21.16
C ILE A 657 3.13 -9.82 -21.59
N PRO A 658 2.52 -10.38 -22.65
CA PRO A 658 1.22 -9.93 -23.15
C PRO A 658 0.11 -9.95 -22.11
N THR A 659 -0.55 -8.83 -21.92
CA THR A 659 -1.75 -8.73 -21.06
C THR A 659 -2.99 -9.25 -21.80
N ARG A 660 -4.02 -9.64 -21.05
CA ARG A 660 -5.34 -9.99 -21.60
C ARG A 660 -5.86 -8.87 -22.53
N PRO A 661 -6.41 -9.18 -23.72
CA PRO A 661 -6.96 -8.16 -24.62
C PRO A 661 -8.01 -7.27 -23.93
N GLY A 662 -7.85 -5.96 -24.03
CA GLY A 662 -8.78 -4.97 -23.45
C GLY A 662 -8.63 -4.76 -21.93
N SER A 663 -7.58 -5.29 -21.31
CA SER A 663 -7.32 -5.10 -19.87
C SER A 663 -6.61 -3.79 -19.52
N GLU A 664 -6.23 -2.97 -20.50
CA GLU A 664 -5.48 -1.72 -20.34
C GLU A 664 -6.09 -0.74 -19.31
N GLY A 665 -7.43 -0.72 -19.21
CA GLY A 665 -8.19 0.09 -18.25
C GLY A 665 -8.88 -0.72 -17.14
N ALA A 666 -8.50 -2.00 -16.96
CA ALA A 666 -9.16 -2.87 -15.99
C ALA A 666 -8.88 -2.42 -14.55
N VAL A 667 -9.92 -2.45 -13.71
CA VAL A 667 -9.75 -2.34 -12.26
C VAL A 667 -9.11 -3.62 -11.73
N ALA A 668 -8.14 -3.50 -10.82
CA ALA A 668 -7.49 -4.64 -10.19
C ALA A 668 -8.51 -5.52 -9.46
N THR A 669 -8.48 -6.83 -9.74
CA THR A 669 -9.31 -7.84 -9.08
C THR A 669 -8.42 -8.69 -8.18
N LYS A 670 -8.48 -10.02 -8.26
CA LYS A 670 -7.70 -10.93 -7.41
C LYS A 670 -6.21 -10.82 -7.74
N SER A 671 -5.39 -10.63 -6.70
CA SER A 671 -3.95 -10.89 -6.81
C SER A 671 -3.71 -12.39 -6.59
N SER A 672 -2.99 -13.00 -7.53
CA SER A 672 -2.70 -14.44 -7.53
C SER A 672 -1.20 -14.67 -7.66
N ARG A 673 -0.76 -15.82 -7.18
CA ARG A 673 0.65 -16.20 -7.06
C ARG A 673 0.87 -17.65 -7.44
N ALA A 674 2.08 -17.95 -7.87
CA ALA A 674 2.62 -19.29 -8.09
C ALA A 674 4.13 -19.15 -8.23
N GLY A 675 4.88 -20.23 -8.03
CA GLY A 675 6.31 -20.23 -8.32
C GLY A 675 6.79 -21.55 -8.88
N ILE A 676 8.03 -21.54 -9.33
CA ILE A 676 8.80 -22.75 -9.55
C ILE A 676 9.74 -22.93 -8.36
N ARG A 677 9.84 -24.16 -7.84
CA ARG A 677 10.81 -24.53 -6.81
C ARG A 677 11.72 -25.65 -7.32
N MET A 678 13.00 -25.31 -7.45
CA MET A 678 14.07 -26.25 -7.79
C MET A 678 14.33 -27.16 -6.59
N ASN A 679 14.64 -28.43 -6.86
CA ASN A 679 15.09 -29.33 -5.79
C ASN A 679 16.50 -28.92 -5.29
N ALA A 680 16.98 -29.54 -4.21
CA ALA A 680 18.28 -29.20 -3.62
C ALA A 680 19.49 -29.50 -4.54
N GLU A 681 19.39 -30.51 -5.41
CA GLU A 681 20.45 -30.92 -6.35
C GLU A 681 20.60 -29.89 -7.48
N SER A 682 19.52 -29.60 -8.22
CA SER A 682 19.54 -28.57 -9.26
C SER A 682 19.77 -27.16 -8.68
N THR A 683 19.40 -26.88 -7.42
CA THR A 683 19.77 -25.63 -6.74
C THR A 683 21.27 -25.53 -6.46
N ALA A 684 21.90 -26.65 -6.04
CA ALA A 684 23.35 -26.73 -5.87
C ALA A 684 24.08 -26.62 -7.21
N GLU A 685 23.56 -27.25 -8.27
CA GLU A 685 24.08 -27.14 -9.62
C GLU A 685 23.99 -25.71 -10.16
N LEU A 686 22.83 -25.05 -10.05
CA LEU A 686 22.66 -23.63 -10.38
C LEU A 686 23.71 -22.75 -9.68
N THR A 687 23.91 -22.98 -8.38
CA THR A 687 24.90 -22.25 -7.56
C THR A 687 26.34 -22.56 -7.98
N ARG A 688 26.62 -23.74 -8.52
CA ARG A 688 27.90 -24.14 -9.11
C ARG A 688 28.11 -23.46 -10.46
N ALA A 689 27.16 -23.58 -11.38
CA ALA A 689 27.25 -23.03 -12.73
C ALA A 689 27.38 -21.50 -12.73
N CYS A 690 26.60 -20.79 -11.89
CA CYS A 690 26.74 -19.34 -11.70
C CYS A 690 28.16 -18.96 -11.26
N ARG A 691 28.75 -19.73 -10.33
CA ARG A 691 30.11 -19.50 -9.81
C ARG A 691 31.18 -19.77 -10.85
N GLU A 692 31.03 -20.80 -11.66
CA GLU A 692 31.95 -21.15 -12.76
C GLU A 692 31.94 -20.09 -13.86
N GLN A 693 30.77 -19.50 -14.15
CA GLN A 693 30.61 -18.39 -15.09
C GLN A 693 30.90 -17.00 -14.47
N GLY A 694 31.15 -16.91 -13.15
CA GLY A 694 31.44 -15.65 -12.46
C GLY A 694 30.25 -14.70 -12.26
N VAL A 695 29.01 -15.20 -12.42
CA VAL A 695 27.77 -14.41 -12.31
C VAL A 695 27.01 -14.70 -11.01
N SER A 696 26.17 -13.78 -10.56
CA SER A 696 25.29 -14.04 -9.41
C SER A 696 24.01 -14.74 -9.83
N VAL A 697 23.41 -15.54 -8.93
CA VAL A 697 22.11 -16.21 -9.19
C VAL A 697 21.01 -15.19 -9.53
N THR A 698 21.00 -14.02 -8.88
CA THR A 698 20.08 -12.92 -9.23
C THR A 698 20.31 -12.41 -10.66
N SER A 699 21.57 -12.29 -11.10
CA SER A 699 21.91 -11.84 -12.46
C SER A 699 21.50 -12.87 -13.51
N ALA A 700 21.78 -14.15 -13.26
CA ALA A 700 21.39 -15.26 -14.12
C ALA A 700 19.86 -15.36 -14.27
N LEU A 701 19.11 -15.25 -13.16
CA LEU A 701 17.64 -15.24 -13.18
C LEU A 701 17.08 -14.00 -13.89
N ASN A 702 17.67 -12.81 -13.71
CA ASN A 702 17.22 -11.61 -14.41
C ASN A 702 17.53 -11.71 -15.93
N ALA A 703 18.67 -12.26 -16.32
CA ALA A 703 19.00 -12.54 -17.72
C ALA A 703 17.99 -13.50 -18.36
N ALA A 704 17.61 -14.57 -17.64
CA ALA A 704 16.56 -15.50 -18.05
C ALA A 704 15.17 -14.82 -18.16
N ILE A 705 14.78 -13.97 -17.19
CA ILE A 705 13.54 -13.18 -17.24
C ILE A 705 13.50 -12.28 -18.48
N ILE A 706 14.59 -11.58 -18.79
CA ILE A 706 14.67 -10.71 -19.96
C ILE A 706 14.48 -11.52 -21.25
N ARG A 707 15.19 -12.64 -21.40
CA ARG A 707 15.13 -13.48 -22.61
C ARG A 707 13.79 -14.19 -22.77
N ALA A 708 13.25 -14.76 -21.69
CA ALA A 708 11.92 -15.37 -21.68
C ALA A 708 10.83 -14.33 -22.03
N THR A 709 10.95 -13.09 -21.54
CA THR A 709 10.03 -12.01 -21.89
C THR A 709 10.14 -11.63 -23.38
N ALA A 710 11.36 -11.53 -23.91
CA ALA A 710 11.61 -11.18 -25.32
C ALA A 710 11.16 -12.26 -26.33
N ARG A 711 10.81 -13.47 -25.89
CA ARG A 711 10.18 -14.53 -26.71
C ARG A 711 8.69 -14.33 -26.94
N TYR A 712 8.02 -13.47 -26.19
CA TYR A 712 6.63 -13.10 -26.45
C TYR A 712 6.53 -12.02 -27.54
N PRO A 713 5.40 -11.91 -28.27
CA PRO A 713 5.16 -10.80 -29.20
C PRO A 713 5.29 -9.44 -28.51
N GLN A 714 6.23 -8.62 -29.01
CA GLN A 714 6.51 -7.27 -28.50
C GLN A 714 5.87 -6.20 -29.38
N ALA A 715 5.68 -4.99 -28.84
CA ALA A 715 5.33 -3.82 -29.64
C ALA A 715 6.49 -3.49 -30.62
N PRO A 716 6.23 -2.92 -31.81
CA PRO A 716 7.28 -2.65 -32.82
C PRO A 716 8.43 -1.77 -32.33
N GLU A 717 8.16 -0.90 -31.36
CA GLU A 717 9.12 0.00 -30.72
C GLU A 717 9.81 -0.61 -29.49
N ALA A 718 9.41 -1.78 -29.00
CA ALA A 718 9.85 -2.32 -27.71
C ALA A 718 11.15 -3.16 -27.80
N ASP A 719 12.29 -2.49 -27.60
CA ASP A 719 13.64 -3.05 -27.70
C ASP A 719 14.44 -3.06 -26.37
N ALA A 720 13.87 -2.51 -25.29
CA ALA A 720 14.57 -2.30 -24.01
C ALA A 720 13.99 -3.15 -22.86
N TYR A 721 14.75 -3.30 -21.77
CA TYR A 721 14.27 -3.75 -20.47
C TYR A 721 14.56 -2.67 -19.45
N VAL A 722 13.51 -1.98 -18.98
CA VAL A 722 13.63 -0.92 -17.97
C VAL A 722 12.83 -1.28 -16.73
N ILE A 723 13.52 -1.36 -15.59
CA ILE A 723 12.91 -1.61 -14.27
C ILE A 723 13.52 -0.73 -13.19
N PHE A 724 12.74 -0.56 -12.11
CA PHE A 724 13.24 -0.18 -10.80
C PHE A 724 13.75 -1.45 -10.09
N ALA A 725 15.07 -1.62 -9.99
CA ALA A 725 15.69 -2.81 -9.39
C ALA A 725 15.97 -2.59 -7.90
N PRO A 726 15.21 -3.20 -6.96
CA PRO A 726 15.32 -2.92 -5.53
C PRO A 726 16.66 -3.39 -4.93
N VAL A 727 17.23 -2.58 -4.03
CA VAL A 727 18.48 -2.84 -3.31
C VAL A 727 18.38 -2.41 -1.83
N ASP A 728 18.85 -3.26 -0.91
CA ASP A 728 18.85 -2.98 0.53
C ASP A 728 19.95 -1.98 0.90
N LEU A 729 19.58 -0.93 1.66
CA LEU A 729 20.49 0.11 2.13
C LEU A 729 21.03 -0.15 3.54
N ARG A 730 20.59 -1.22 4.22
CA ARG A 730 21.04 -1.54 5.59
C ARG A 730 22.55 -1.73 5.69
N GLY A 731 23.20 -2.38 4.72
CA GLY A 731 24.67 -2.53 4.71
C GLY A 731 25.40 -1.18 4.83
N PRO A 732 25.20 -0.25 3.87
CA PRO A 732 25.73 1.11 3.95
C PRO A 732 25.34 1.89 5.22
N LEU A 733 24.09 1.78 5.68
CA LEU A 733 23.62 2.44 6.91
C LEU A 733 24.29 1.91 8.17
N ILE A 734 24.46 0.59 8.29
CA ILE A 734 25.17 -0.08 9.38
C ILE A 734 26.65 0.33 9.40
N ALA A 735 27.29 0.41 8.22
CA ALA A 735 28.66 0.90 8.08
C ALA A 735 28.82 2.36 8.53
N ALA A 736 27.81 3.21 8.30
CA ALA A 736 27.74 4.56 8.84
C ALA A 736 27.38 4.64 10.34
N GLY A 737 27.08 3.51 10.99
CA GLY A 737 26.75 3.42 12.42
C GLY A 737 25.27 3.44 12.78
N ALA A 738 24.37 3.45 11.80
CA ALA A 738 22.91 3.52 11.99
C ALA A 738 22.30 2.17 12.39
N GLN A 739 22.60 1.69 13.60
CA GLN A 739 22.13 0.41 14.12
C GLN A 739 20.59 0.30 14.19
N GLU A 740 19.87 1.42 14.19
CA GLU A 740 18.40 1.45 14.20
C GLU A 740 17.77 0.77 12.98
N CYS A 741 18.44 0.71 11.82
CA CYS A 741 17.91 0.05 10.62
C CYS A 741 17.90 -1.50 10.71
N THR A 742 18.49 -2.08 11.76
CA THR A 742 18.43 -3.53 12.06
C THR A 742 17.09 -3.97 12.66
N GLN A 743 16.19 -3.03 12.96
CA GLN A 743 14.85 -3.35 13.43
C GLN A 743 13.98 -3.98 12.32
N PRO A 744 12.99 -4.81 12.68
CA PRO A 744 12.06 -5.43 11.72
C PRO A 744 11.03 -4.45 11.12
N THR A 745 11.03 -3.19 11.57
CA THR A 745 10.17 -2.12 11.04
C THR A 745 11.02 -0.99 10.47
N GLY A 746 10.40 -0.16 9.65
CA GLY A 746 11.09 0.87 8.86
C GLY A 746 11.40 0.36 7.45
N THR A 747 11.63 1.32 6.56
CA THR A 747 11.83 1.07 5.13
C THR A 747 13.21 1.61 4.77
N TYR A 748 14.12 0.74 4.34
CA TYR A 748 15.54 1.04 4.11
C TYR A 748 16.01 0.40 2.80
N VAL A 749 15.21 0.57 1.74
CA VAL A 749 15.45 0.05 0.40
C VAL A 749 15.55 1.22 -0.59
N SER A 750 16.44 1.15 -1.56
CA SER A 750 16.38 1.99 -2.76
C SER A 750 15.97 1.12 -3.94
N GLY A 751 15.75 1.70 -5.11
CA GLY A 751 15.81 0.90 -6.34
C GLY A 751 16.58 1.63 -7.39
N LEU A 752 17.48 0.88 -8.02
CA LEU A 752 18.38 1.37 -9.02
C LEU A 752 17.67 1.36 -10.37
N PRO A 753 17.80 2.43 -11.17
CA PRO A 753 17.23 2.46 -12.51
C PRO A 753 18.07 1.56 -13.42
N LEU A 754 17.54 0.38 -13.75
CA LEU A 754 18.13 -0.53 -14.70
C LEU A 754 17.52 -0.26 -16.07
N ARG A 755 18.37 -0.02 -17.08
CA ARG A 755 18.00 0.00 -18.51
C ARG A 755 18.99 -0.84 -19.28
N ILE A 756 18.49 -1.83 -20.00
CA ILE A 756 19.26 -2.64 -20.96
C ILE A 756 18.58 -2.52 -22.33
N GLU A 757 19.31 -2.10 -23.36
CA GLU A 757 18.79 -1.93 -24.72
C GLU A 757 19.13 -3.15 -25.61
N GLY A 758 18.43 -3.28 -26.74
CA GLY A 758 18.64 -4.37 -27.70
C GLY A 758 18.27 -5.76 -27.17
N VAL A 759 17.37 -5.83 -26.18
CA VAL A 759 16.99 -7.09 -25.53
C VAL A 759 16.01 -7.93 -26.34
N ALA A 760 15.29 -7.31 -27.29
CA ALA A 760 14.44 -7.97 -28.26
C ALA A 760 14.88 -7.65 -29.70
N LYS A 761 14.58 -8.57 -30.62
CA LYS A 761 14.73 -8.40 -32.06
C LYS A 761 13.43 -8.83 -32.73
N HIS A 762 12.84 -7.94 -33.51
CA HIS A 762 11.66 -8.23 -34.32
C HIS A 762 12.06 -8.91 -35.63
N LEU A 763 11.32 -9.94 -36.01
CA LEU A 763 11.50 -10.70 -37.25
C LEU A 763 10.46 -10.27 -38.30
N GLU A 764 10.76 -10.48 -39.58
CA GLU A 764 9.88 -10.07 -40.70
C GLU A 764 8.50 -10.75 -40.69
N ASN A 765 8.36 -11.89 -40.00
CA ASN A 765 7.09 -12.59 -39.80
C ASN A 765 6.24 -12.03 -38.64
N GLY A 766 6.71 -10.97 -37.95
CA GLY A 766 6.03 -10.36 -36.81
C GLY A 766 6.33 -11.02 -35.45
N GLU A 767 7.18 -12.06 -35.41
CA GLU A 767 7.64 -12.65 -34.15
C GLU A 767 8.75 -11.80 -33.50
N SER A 768 8.94 -11.99 -32.20
CA SER A 768 10.04 -11.36 -31.43
C SER A 768 10.90 -12.45 -30.82
N VAL A 769 12.21 -12.26 -30.87
CA VAL A 769 13.21 -13.17 -30.29
C VAL A 769 14.19 -12.40 -29.40
N PRO A 770 14.90 -13.05 -28.46
CA PRO A 770 15.93 -12.41 -27.65
C PRO A 770 17.03 -11.76 -28.51
N GLY A 771 17.26 -10.47 -28.29
CA GLY A 771 18.26 -9.68 -29.02
C GLY A 771 19.69 -9.81 -28.47
N LYS A 772 19.83 -10.07 -27.17
CA LYS A 772 21.11 -10.36 -26.49
C LYS A 772 21.20 -11.83 -26.06
N SER A 773 22.42 -12.38 -26.04
CA SER A 773 22.71 -13.70 -25.47
C SER A 773 22.49 -13.71 -23.95
N PHE A 774 22.36 -14.90 -23.38
CA PHE A 774 22.31 -15.07 -21.92
C PHE A 774 23.58 -14.52 -21.26
N ASP A 775 24.76 -14.95 -21.73
CA ASP A 775 26.07 -14.55 -21.20
C ASP A 775 26.22 -13.02 -21.13
N THR A 776 25.94 -12.30 -22.23
CA THR A 776 26.03 -10.83 -22.25
C THR A 776 25.06 -10.15 -21.29
N LEU A 777 23.83 -10.67 -21.16
CA LEU A 777 22.88 -10.14 -20.17
C LEU A 777 23.34 -10.44 -18.74
N ALA A 778 23.83 -11.64 -18.46
CA ALA A 778 24.29 -12.04 -17.14
C ALA A 778 25.56 -11.27 -16.71
N GLU A 779 26.45 -10.94 -17.65
CA GLU A 779 27.59 -10.05 -17.46
C GLU A 779 27.15 -8.60 -17.15
N GLU A 780 26.30 -8.00 -17.99
CA GLU A 780 25.79 -6.63 -17.79
C GLU A 780 25.03 -6.50 -16.46
N LEU A 781 24.20 -7.48 -16.12
CA LEU A 781 23.45 -7.54 -14.87
C LEU A 781 24.35 -7.78 -13.66
N SER A 782 25.39 -8.62 -13.79
CA SER A 782 26.36 -8.82 -12.70
C SER A 782 27.14 -7.53 -12.42
N ALA A 783 27.60 -6.83 -13.48
CA ALA A 783 28.25 -5.53 -13.36
C ALA A 783 27.31 -4.48 -12.72
N PHE A 784 26.02 -4.49 -13.05
CA PHE A 784 25.02 -3.61 -12.46
C PHE A 784 24.79 -3.89 -10.96
N TYR A 785 24.54 -5.15 -10.58
CA TYR A 785 24.26 -5.55 -9.19
C TYR A 785 25.51 -5.54 -8.29
N SER A 786 26.72 -5.58 -8.85
CA SER A 786 27.97 -5.53 -8.07
C SER A 786 28.42 -4.11 -7.68
N GLN A 787 27.71 -3.07 -8.13
CA GLN A 787 28.13 -1.69 -7.88
C GLN A 787 28.12 -1.32 -6.39
N ASP A 788 29.12 -0.54 -5.98
CA ASP A 788 29.13 0.09 -4.66
C ASP A 788 28.01 1.14 -4.58
N LEU A 789 27.08 0.96 -3.64
CA LEU A 789 25.93 1.85 -3.43
C LEU A 789 26.32 3.24 -2.90
N LEU A 790 27.53 3.42 -2.38
CA LEU A 790 28.10 4.71 -1.97
C LEU A 790 28.90 5.38 -3.09
N ASN A 791 29.32 4.61 -4.10
CA ASN A 791 30.05 5.07 -5.28
C ASN A 791 29.36 4.59 -6.56
N TYR A 792 28.03 4.73 -6.62
CA TYR A 792 27.20 4.24 -7.71
C TYR A 792 27.53 4.99 -9.00
N ARG A 793 27.75 4.26 -10.10
CA ARG A 793 28.03 4.87 -11.40
C ARG A 793 26.73 5.33 -12.05
N ARG A 794 26.66 6.62 -12.39
CA ARG A 794 25.49 7.21 -13.05
C ARG A 794 25.25 6.51 -14.41
N PRO A 795 24.02 6.07 -14.74
CA PRO A 795 23.69 5.54 -16.06
C PRO A 795 24.05 6.53 -17.17
N GLY A 796 24.57 6.03 -18.29
CA GLY A 796 24.98 6.86 -19.44
C GLY A 796 26.21 7.75 -19.22
N ASP A 797 26.79 7.82 -18.02
CA ASP A 797 27.88 8.74 -17.71
C ASP A 797 29.26 8.23 -18.16
N THR A 798 29.88 9.01 -19.05
CA THR A 798 31.24 8.80 -19.58
C THR A 798 32.31 9.57 -18.82
N SER A 799 31.95 10.50 -17.92
CA SER A 799 32.91 11.27 -17.12
C SER A 799 33.54 10.47 -15.96
N GLY A 800 32.95 9.32 -15.61
CA GLY A 800 33.40 8.50 -14.49
C GLY A 800 32.98 9.02 -13.11
N LYS A 801 32.10 10.04 -13.05
CA LYS A 801 31.57 10.55 -11.77
C LYS A 801 30.64 9.50 -11.14
N THR A 802 30.89 9.21 -9.87
CA THR A 802 30.03 8.39 -9.01
C THR A 802 29.16 9.25 -8.10
N VAL A 803 28.12 8.64 -7.52
CA VAL A 803 27.20 9.27 -6.58
C VAL A 803 26.87 8.31 -5.43
N SER A 804 26.64 8.83 -4.23
CA SER A 804 26.13 8.01 -3.12
C SER A 804 24.61 7.96 -3.16
N LEU A 805 24.05 6.75 -3.18
CA LEU A 805 22.60 6.56 -3.13
C LEU A 805 22.00 7.01 -1.80
N LEU A 806 22.77 7.00 -0.70
CA LEU A 806 22.33 7.59 0.57
C LEU A 806 22.19 9.11 0.46
N GLN A 807 23.11 9.79 -0.23
CA GLN A 807 23.04 11.24 -0.42
C GLN A 807 21.95 11.66 -1.40
N LEU A 808 21.67 10.83 -2.43
CA LEU A 808 20.62 11.08 -3.42
C LEU A 808 19.23 10.61 -2.99
N ALA A 809 19.11 9.86 -1.89
CA ALA A 809 17.86 9.20 -1.50
C ALA A 809 16.67 10.15 -1.51
N ASP A 810 16.76 11.29 -0.82
CA ASP A 810 15.65 12.26 -0.68
C ASP A 810 15.19 12.84 -2.04
N PRO A 811 16.02 13.57 -2.82
CA PRO A 811 15.59 14.15 -4.09
C PRO A 811 15.24 13.10 -5.17
N TYR A 812 15.81 11.89 -5.11
CA TYR A 812 15.46 10.81 -6.02
C TYR A 812 14.10 10.19 -5.68
N LEU A 813 13.81 9.96 -4.40
CA LEU A 813 12.54 9.39 -3.93
C LEU A 813 11.36 10.33 -4.13
N GLU A 814 11.54 11.64 -3.98
CA GLU A 814 10.52 12.64 -4.33
C GLU A 814 10.14 12.54 -5.82
N LYS A 815 11.14 12.59 -6.72
CA LYS A 815 10.91 12.48 -8.18
C LYS A 815 10.30 11.13 -8.57
N MET A 816 10.68 10.03 -7.94
CA MET A 816 10.04 8.73 -8.15
C MET A 816 8.59 8.71 -7.65
N THR A 817 8.30 9.34 -6.51
CA THR A 817 6.92 9.45 -5.99
C THR A 817 6.03 10.19 -6.98
N ASP A 818 6.51 11.29 -7.56
CA ASP A 818 5.77 12.04 -8.58
C ASP A 818 5.62 11.25 -9.89
N PHE A 819 6.68 10.58 -10.36
CA PHE A 819 6.62 9.71 -11.55
C PHE A 819 5.59 8.59 -11.40
N PHE A 820 5.65 7.82 -10.31
CA PHE A 820 4.68 6.75 -10.04
C PHE A 820 3.28 7.28 -9.73
N ALA A 821 3.14 8.51 -9.23
CA ALA A 821 1.84 9.15 -9.07
C ALA A 821 1.13 9.40 -10.41
N THR A 822 1.85 9.49 -11.54
CA THR A 822 1.23 9.66 -12.87
C THR A 822 0.48 8.43 -13.38
N PHE A 823 0.74 7.22 -12.85
CA PHE A 823 0.07 6.00 -13.33
C PHE A 823 -1.19 5.63 -12.51
N PRO A 824 -2.27 5.16 -13.13
CA PRO A 824 -2.59 5.28 -14.55
C PRO A 824 -3.21 6.66 -14.82
N ALA A 825 -2.83 7.29 -15.93
CA ALA A 825 -3.47 8.50 -16.43
C ALA A 825 -3.80 8.33 -17.92
N PRO A 826 -4.73 9.14 -18.49
CA PRO A 826 -4.97 9.14 -19.94
C PRO A 826 -3.66 9.38 -20.71
N GLY A 827 -3.28 8.44 -21.57
CA GLY A 827 -2.00 8.47 -22.31
C GLY A 827 -0.77 8.01 -21.52
N CYS A 828 -0.92 7.61 -20.25
CA CYS A 828 0.14 7.09 -19.39
C CYS A 828 -0.36 5.79 -18.69
N PRO A 829 -0.43 4.66 -19.43
CA PRO A 829 -0.79 3.36 -18.83
C PRO A 829 0.31 2.90 -17.87
N TYR A 830 -0.04 2.00 -16.94
CA TYR A 830 0.97 1.34 -16.10
C TYR A 830 2.05 0.65 -16.96
N PRO A 831 3.32 0.65 -16.53
CA PRO A 831 4.34 -0.21 -17.10
C PRO A 831 3.90 -1.69 -17.08
N LYS A 832 4.28 -2.45 -18.11
CA LYS A 832 3.99 -3.90 -18.23
C LYS A 832 5.25 -4.77 -18.10
N THR A 833 6.43 -4.16 -17.98
CA THR A 833 7.72 -4.84 -17.79
C THR A 833 7.68 -5.73 -16.55
N PRO A 834 8.08 -7.01 -16.63
CA PRO A 834 8.23 -7.84 -15.44
C PRO A 834 9.41 -7.35 -14.58
N VAL A 835 9.22 -7.34 -13.26
CA VAL A 835 10.20 -6.81 -12.29
C VAL A 835 10.73 -7.95 -11.41
N ILE A 836 12.04 -8.00 -11.19
CA ILE A 836 12.66 -8.92 -10.23
C ILE A 836 12.94 -8.22 -8.88
N SER A 837 12.65 -8.92 -7.77
CA SER A 837 12.94 -8.48 -6.40
C SER A 837 13.53 -9.66 -5.61
N SER A 838 14.86 -9.76 -5.59
CA SER A 838 15.59 -10.87 -5.00
C SER A 838 15.71 -10.72 -3.48
N LEU A 839 15.34 -11.77 -2.74
CA LEU A 839 15.55 -11.83 -1.28
C LEU A 839 16.88 -12.52 -0.92
N GLY A 840 17.40 -13.37 -1.81
CA GLY A 840 18.62 -14.15 -1.56
C GLY A 840 18.41 -15.36 -0.65
N LYS A 841 19.43 -15.71 0.15
CA LYS A 841 19.41 -16.93 1.00
C LYS A 841 18.74 -16.66 2.35
N MET A 842 17.64 -17.36 2.63
CA MET A 842 16.77 -17.12 3.78
C MET A 842 17.07 -18.00 5.01
N ASP A 843 17.86 -19.08 4.89
CA ASP A 843 18.13 -20.02 5.99
C ASP A 843 18.71 -19.40 7.26
N GLY A 844 19.47 -18.30 7.12
CA GLY A 844 20.05 -17.55 8.24
C GLY A 844 19.04 -16.66 8.97
N LEU A 845 17.86 -16.44 8.38
CA LEU A 845 16.79 -15.57 8.91
C LEU A 845 15.57 -16.41 9.28
N VAL A 846 14.99 -17.15 8.34
CA VAL A 846 13.86 -18.07 8.60
C VAL A 846 14.43 -19.45 8.91
N LYS A 847 14.48 -19.81 10.20
CA LYS A 847 15.07 -21.07 10.66
C LYS A 847 14.13 -22.24 10.39
N ARG A 848 14.68 -23.41 10.03
CA ARG A 848 13.90 -24.66 9.87
C ARG A 848 13.38 -25.18 11.21
N GLU A 849 14.19 -25.05 12.26
CA GLU A 849 13.82 -25.35 13.63
C GLU A 849 13.98 -24.10 14.49
N TYR A 850 12.98 -23.81 15.32
CA TYR A 850 13.08 -22.81 16.38
C TYR A 850 13.14 -23.54 17.73
N PRO A 851 14.25 -23.40 18.48
CA PRO A 851 14.46 -24.12 19.72
C PRO A 851 13.53 -23.61 20.82
N SER A 852 12.95 -24.54 21.56
CA SER A 852 12.22 -24.28 22.79
C SER A 852 13.15 -24.33 24.01
N GLY A 853 14.26 -23.57 24.01
CA GLY A 853 15.18 -23.53 25.16
C GLY A 853 16.59 -23.03 24.89
N GLU A 854 17.35 -22.88 25.98
CA GLU A 854 18.77 -22.50 26.00
C GLU A 854 19.72 -23.71 25.97
N ASP A 855 19.21 -24.93 26.18
CA ASP A 855 20.01 -26.16 26.03
C ASP A 855 20.18 -26.51 24.54
N GLU A 856 21.34 -26.19 23.98
CA GLU A 856 21.75 -26.64 22.64
C GLU A 856 21.81 -28.19 22.54
N ASP A 857 21.94 -28.89 23.68
CA ASP A 857 21.96 -30.34 23.84
C ASP A 857 20.57 -31.01 23.96
N ALA A 858 19.47 -30.28 23.71
CA ALA A 858 18.11 -30.83 23.69
C ALA A 858 17.86 -31.76 22.48
N SER A 859 18.45 -32.97 22.57
CA SER A 859 18.47 -34.02 21.55
C SER A 859 17.09 -34.67 21.23
N SER A 860 16.03 -34.31 21.95
CA SER A 860 14.65 -34.71 21.61
C SER A 860 13.99 -33.72 20.66
N SER A 861 13.77 -34.10 19.40
CA SER A 861 13.07 -33.29 18.38
C SER A 861 11.62 -32.92 18.72
N SER A 862 11.05 -33.54 19.77
CA SER A 862 9.65 -33.42 20.20
C SER A 862 9.29 -32.11 20.89
N SER A 863 10.24 -31.20 21.15
CA SER A 863 9.98 -29.92 21.84
C SER A 863 10.05 -28.68 20.94
N LYS A 864 10.70 -28.77 19.77
CA LYS A 864 10.96 -27.64 18.87
C LYS A 864 9.76 -27.29 17.98
N LEU A 865 9.65 -26.02 17.60
CA LEU A 865 8.78 -25.61 16.49
C LEU A 865 9.50 -25.88 15.16
N HIS A 866 8.81 -26.55 14.24
CA HIS A 866 9.35 -26.91 12.93
C HIS A 866 8.67 -26.09 11.84
N VAL A 867 9.43 -25.23 11.16
CA VAL A 867 9.00 -24.61 9.90
C VAL A 867 9.28 -25.64 8.80
N THR A 868 8.22 -26.07 8.13
CA THR A 868 8.28 -27.14 7.11
C THR A 868 8.12 -26.62 5.68
N ASP A 869 7.61 -25.41 5.52
CA ASP A 869 7.58 -24.66 4.26
C ASP A 869 7.53 -23.16 4.57
N PHE A 870 8.07 -22.36 3.65
CA PHE A 870 8.15 -20.91 3.73
C PHE A 870 7.85 -20.30 2.35
N TRP A 871 7.00 -19.27 2.33
CA TRP A 871 6.64 -18.57 1.11
C TRP A 871 6.48 -17.07 1.37
N VAL A 872 6.78 -16.28 0.34
CA VAL A 872 6.62 -14.83 0.33
C VAL A 872 5.61 -14.47 -0.75
N GLY A 873 4.73 -13.52 -0.43
CA GLY A 873 3.81 -12.94 -1.40
C GLY A 873 3.69 -11.42 -1.23
N ILE A 874 3.28 -10.79 -2.32
CA ILE A 874 2.97 -9.36 -2.37
C ILE A 874 1.63 -9.17 -3.07
N GLU A 875 0.82 -8.22 -2.59
CA GLU A 875 -0.46 -7.86 -3.19
C GLU A 875 -0.22 -7.03 -4.47
N ASN A 876 -0.46 -7.64 -5.62
CA ASN A 876 -0.29 -6.99 -6.91
C ASN A 876 -1.62 -6.45 -7.46
N SER A 877 -1.63 -5.17 -7.85
CA SER A 877 -2.78 -4.46 -8.42
C SER A 877 -2.44 -3.76 -9.74
N THR A 878 -1.31 -4.12 -10.36
CA THR A 878 -0.80 -3.52 -11.60
C THR A 878 -0.54 -4.61 -12.65
N PRO A 879 -0.35 -4.25 -13.94
CA PRO A 879 0.08 -5.19 -14.97
C PRO A 879 1.60 -5.50 -14.94
N MET A 880 2.36 -5.10 -13.93
CA MET A 880 3.75 -5.57 -13.78
C MET A 880 3.75 -6.92 -13.06
N ILE A 881 4.22 -8.01 -13.68
CA ILE A 881 4.46 -9.27 -12.96
C ILE A 881 5.71 -9.10 -12.08
N THR A 882 5.61 -9.42 -10.78
CA THR A 882 6.75 -9.31 -9.86
C THR A 882 7.30 -10.69 -9.52
N PHE A 883 8.53 -10.95 -9.94
CA PHE A 883 9.29 -12.17 -9.68
C PHE A 883 10.15 -12.02 -8.42
N HIS A 884 10.00 -12.93 -7.46
CA HIS A 884 10.74 -12.97 -6.21
C HIS A 884 11.54 -14.28 -6.12
N PRO A 885 12.86 -14.25 -6.36
CA PRO A 885 13.73 -15.38 -6.06
C PRO A 885 14.25 -15.36 -4.62
N TRP A 886 14.25 -16.53 -3.99
CA TRP A 886 14.93 -16.80 -2.71
C TRP A 886 15.32 -18.27 -2.61
N SER A 887 16.30 -18.59 -1.76
CA SER A 887 16.59 -19.97 -1.36
C SER A 887 16.31 -20.23 0.12
N TRP A 888 15.77 -21.40 0.43
CA TRP A 888 15.47 -21.85 1.79
C TRP A 888 15.41 -23.37 1.84
N ALA A 889 15.95 -23.98 2.90
CA ALA A 889 16.11 -25.43 3.04
C ALA A 889 16.81 -26.07 1.83
N ASP A 890 17.81 -25.36 1.30
CA ASP A 890 18.61 -25.69 0.11
C ASP A 890 17.82 -25.75 -1.23
N GLU A 891 16.52 -25.41 -1.25
CA GLU A 891 15.71 -25.27 -2.47
C GLU A 891 15.62 -23.79 -2.90
N LEU A 892 15.89 -23.47 -4.17
CA LEU A 892 15.56 -22.16 -4.76
C LEU A 892 14.08 -22.12 -5.16
N THR A 893 13.37 -21.06 -4.76
CA THR A 893 12.05 -20.71 -5.30
C THR A 893 12.13 -19.45 -6.14
N LEU A 894 11.52 -19.46 -7.32
CA LEU A 894 11.18 -18.27 -8.12
C LEU A 894 9.66 -18.10 -8.10
N SER A 895 9.16 -17.15 -7.31
CA SER A 895 7.71 -16.87 -7.18
C SER A 895 7.30 -15.70 -8.06
N ALA A 896 6.20 -15.85 -8.82
CA ALA A 896 5.54 -14.79 -9.57
C ALA A 896 4.29 -14.31 -8.83
N ALA A 897 4.12 -12.98 -8.72
CA ALA A 897 2.91 -12.35 -8.22
C ALA A 897 2.28 -11.46 -9.31
N TRP A 898 1.01 -11.68 -9.63
CA TRP A 898 0.27 -10.96 -10.67
C TRP A 898 -1.14 -10.59 -10.22
N ASN A 899 -1.89 -9.89 -11.08
CA ASN A 899 -3.32 -9.64 -10.91
C ASN A 899 -4.12 -10.29 -12.06
N GLU A 900 -5.19 -11.02 -11.73
CA GLU A 900 -5.97 -11.80 -12.70
C GLU A 900 -6.71 -10.92 -13.72
N SER A 901 -6.89 -9.62 -13.44
CA SER A 901 -7.41 -8.63 -14.40
C SER A 901 -6.52 -8.48 -15.64
N PHE A 902 -5.20 -8.65 -15.51
CA PHE A 902 -4.24 -8.42 -16.60
C PHE A 902 -3.67 -9.72 -17.17
N TYR A 903 -3.59 -10.80 -16.38
CA TYR A 903 -2.98 -12.07 -16.81
C TYR A 903 -3.87 -13.27 -16.48
N SER A 904 -3.72 -14.33 -17.27
CA SER A 904 -4.24 -15.65 -16.95
C SER A 904 -3.18 -16.47 -16.21
N LYS A 905 -3.58 -17.57 -15.56
CA LYS A 905 -2.63 -18.44 -14.85
C LYS A 905 -1.66 -19.09 -15.85
N GLU A 906 -2.18 -19.45 -17.01
CA GLU A 906 -1.51 -20.19 -18.08
C GLU A 906 -0.31 -19.40 -18.65
N ILE A 907 -0.48 -18.10 -18.95
CA ILE A 907 0.62 -17.29 -19.48
C ILE A 907 1.71 -17.00 -18.44
N VAL A 908 1.36 -16.93 -17.15
CA VAL A 908 2.36 -16.77 -16.08
C VAL A 908 3.13 -18.07 -15.83
N PHE A 909 2.47 -19.22 -16.01
CA PHE A 909 3.11 -20.53 -15.92
C PHE A 909 4.06 -20.75 -17.09
N ASP A 910 3.59 -20.47 -18.31
CA ASP A 910 4.42 -20.48 -19.53
C ASP A 910 5.64 -19.55 -19.41
N ALA A 911 5.48 -18.38 -18.77
CA ALA A 911 6.60 -17.47 -18.50
C ALA A 911 7.60 -18.05 -17.48
N LEU A 912 7.11 -18.65 -16.39
CA LEU A 912 7.96 -19.31 -15.39
C LEU A 912 8.74 -20.47 -16.01
N GLU A 913 8.09 -21.33 -16.82
CA GLU A 913 8.74 -22.44 -17.53
C GLU A 913 9.82 -21.92 -18.50
N LYS A 914 9.51 -20.90 -19.30
CA LYS A 914 10.49 -20.26 -20.20
C LYS A 914 11.67 -19.63 -19.47
N ILE A 915 11.47 -19.09 -18.27
CA ILE A 915 12.57 -18.60 -17.43
C ILE A 915 13.50 -19.75 -17.03
N MET A 916 12.95 -20.93 -16.70
CA MET A 916 13.76 -22.10 -16.36
C MET A 916 14.49 -22.68 -17.58
N GLU A 917 13.87 -22.69 -18.77
CA GLU A 917 14.52 -23.03 -20.04
C GLU A 917 15.75 -22.13 -20.28
N GLU A 918 15.55 -20.81 -20.30
CA GLU A 918 16.62 -19.83 -20.56
C GLU A 918 17.74 -19.88 -19.50
N LEU A 919 17.39 -20.16 -18.24
CA LEU A 919 18.35 -20.34 -17.16
C LEU A 919 19.19 -21.61 -17.35
N GLY A 920 18.55 -22.74 -17.68
CA GLY A 920 19.21 -24.03 -17.90
C GLY A 920 20.13 -24.01 -19.11
N GLU A 921 19.65 -23.51 -20.25
CA GLU A 921 20.42 -23.37 -21.48
C GLU A 921 21.59 -22.40 -21.31
N GLY A 922 21.35 -21.22 -20.72
CA GLY A 922 22.37 -20.20 -20.50
C GLY A 922 23.48 -20.66 -19.55
N LEU A 923 23.11 -21.31 -18.45
CA LEU A 923 24.07 -21.83 -17.48
C LEU A 923 24.70 -23.17 -17.87
N LYS A 924 24.19 -23.83 -18.92
CA LYS A 924 24.60 -25.17 -19.38
C LYS A 924 24.48 -26.21 -18.26
N MET A 925 23.32 -26.20 -17.62
CA MET A 925 22.96 -27.18 -16.59
C MET A 925 22.57 -28.51 -17.24
N ASP A 926 23.02 -29.62 -16.67
CA ASP A 926 22.79 -30.96 -17.21
C ASP A 926 21.34 -31.41 -16.97
N GLU A 927 20.75 -31.11 -15.80
CA GLU A 927 19.35 -31.43 -15.49
C GLU A 927 18.69 -30.41 -14.53
N VAL A 928 17.75 -29.62 -15.05
CA VAL A 928 17.01 -28.60 -14.28
C VAL A 928 15.72 -29.21 -13.71
N SER A 929 15.80 -29.94 -12.61
CA SER A 929 14.65 -30.54 -11.95
C SER A 929 13.96 -29.56 -10.98
N TYR A 930 12.67 -29.33 -11.22
CA TYR A 930 11.85 -28.43 -10.42
C TYR A 930 10.39 -28.88 -10.33
N ARG A 931 9.61 -28.23 -9.47
CA ARG A 931 8.16 -28.40 -9.38
C ARG A 931 7.46 -27.04 -9.39
N VAL A 932 6.26 -27.00 -9.94
CA VAL A 932 5.38 -25.83 -9.81
C VAL A 932 4.75 -25.86 -8.41
N VAL A 933 4.69 -24.70 -7.75
CA VAL A 933 4.18 -24.54 -6.38
C VAL A 933 3.14 -23.43 -6.38
N THR A 934 1.88 -23.77 -6.08
CA THR A 934 0.76 -22.81 -6.06
C THR A 934 0.39 -22.28 -4.68
N SER A 935 0.85 -22.92 -3.61
CA SER A 935 0.73 -22.43 -2.23
C SER A 935 1.83 -23.02 -1.35
N CYS A 936 1.96 -22.51 -0.12
CA CYS A 936 2.57 -23.30 0.94
C CYS A 936 1.86 -24.66 1.03
N HIS A 937 2.64 -25.74 1.17
CA HIS A 937 2.14 -27.13 1.15
C HIS A 937 1.45 -27.54 -0.18
N ASP A 938 2.02 -27.16 -1.33
CA ASP A 938 1.72 -27.85 -2.59
C ASP A 938 2.39 -29.24 -2.59
N THR A 939 1.57 -30.30 -2.64
CA THR A 939 2.04 -31.70 -2.74
C THR A 939 1.80 -32.30 -4.12
N SER A 940 1.48 -31.50 -5.12
CA SER A 940 1.47 -31.97 -6.51
C SER A 940 2.89 -32.41 -6.94
N GLY A 941 2.94 -33.44 -7.79
CA GLY A 941 4.18 -34.14 -8.12
C GLY A 941 5.18 -33.30 -8.91
N GLN A 942 6.41 -33.80 -8.99
CA GLN A 942 7.42 -33.31 -9.94
C GLN A 942 6.85 -33.35 -11.37
N VAL A 943 7.17 -32.32 -12.16
CA VAL A 943 6.87 -32.22 -13.59
C VAL A 943 8.13 -32.62 -14.36
#